data_AF-A0A7X9S2N9-F1
#
_entry.id   AF-A0A7X9S2N9-F1
#
_cell.length_a   1.000
_cell.length_b   1.000
_cell.length_c   1.000
_cell.angle_alpha   90.00
_cell.angle_beta   90.00
_cell.angle_gamma   90.00
#
_symmetry.space_group_name_H-M   'P 1'
#
loop_
_entity.id
_entity.type
_entity.pdbx_description
1 polymer ?
#
loop_
_entity_poly.entity_id
_entity_poly.type
_entity_poly.pdbx_seq_one_letter_code
_entity_poly.pdbx_strand_id
1 'polypeptide(L)'
;MKYTDLFDINQFMKFRGEIEKYNNFQYYNCSTSILKNSIKCFPDHPGLHYLLALTYFNCKEYVKATETFKKAMKLDELKNEHLSLISCCFFMMNDLESSYNYAWKAYEIDNNDVDAIVTLGRIEFLRNNFEESLSYAVIAVEIDNNNFNAVRLLSKIYISMGLDEKDTLNILYRVRSLGKDEDLTLDIIKVLFLLQDYTSCLKECKNTIINHETGYVIENATRIAKKIHEKFMTTNSSGFKENAVVSNKEAKDQDKRLEDNHKDIIKPISNNLFGNSTLDSIDKIINYIEANPHNVEESSTNKDESEKENIKNEINESITGNKRFSVKRKISEKIEKDFHKTLSLEEALNKLNSLTGLESVKKEVNKIVKYIKYEKNRNKILGLSNESIKSYHFAFLGNPGTGKTTVARLIGDIFYYLGILEKGQLVEVDRSDIVGKFIGETAKLTKKAINKAMGGILFIDEAYTLAKGGQDSNDYGKEAIETLLKAMEDNRGSFTVILAGYTKEMNKLMKLNPGLKSRINLEVNFEDYTDEELLDIGMNMAKEEKYEINEDGQKAFLKKLNIEKVDENFANARCARNIIEDAIREKAFRIGDKDVPVEELTTLSNEDFCVDLSFTAKENSEYYINELDKLIGLENVKDVVKGILNTLEFNHKKKKMGIQTEDISLNMIFTGNPGTGKTTVARLIGKILKNMGILKKGHMIEVTRADLVGQYVGQTAIKTEEKIKEAYGGILFIDEAYSLNNGGQNDFGKEAIATLIKEMEDNRDKLVVIMAGYKDEMKDLLDLNPGFESRINFNVEFNDYNEDELLSIFKKLCKKEKYTISHNAYKELKEVLKEAVKNKDKNFGNGRYVRKLFESIKMKQASRVISDNLNEKKEVLRITSDDIIG
;
A
#
# COMPACT_ATOMS: atom_id res chain seq x y z
N MET A 1 -50.47 -10.35 -19.57
CA MET A 1 -49.11 -10.91 -19.46
C MET A 1 -48.81 -11.64 -20.77
N LYS A 2 -47.78 -11.22 -21.50
CA LYS A 2 -47.42 -11.79 -22.82
C LYS A 2 -46.67 -13.13 -22.67
N TYR A 3 -46.10 -13.37 -21.49
CA TYR A 3 -45.42 -14.60 -21.07
C TYR A 3 -46.11 -15.11 -19.81
N THR A 4 -46.41 -16.40 -19.76
CA THR A 4 -47.16 -17.03 -18.66
C THR A 4 -46.25 -17.84 -17.74
N ASP A 5 -45.11 -18.31 -18.25
CA ASP A 5 -44.10 -19.03 -17.47
C ASP A 5 -42.72 -18.72 -18.06
N LEU A 6 -41.85 -18.12 -17.24
CA LEU A 6 -40.48 -17.80 -17.65
C LEU A 6 -39.49 -18.91 -17.34
N PHE A 7 -39.89 -20.00 -16.66
CA PHE A 7 -39.05 -21.20 -16.57
C PHE A 7 -39.09 -22.03 -17.88
N ASP A 8 -40.08 -21.80 -18.75
CA ASP A 8 -40.06 -22.32 -20.11
C ASP A 8 -38.97 -21.63 -20.94
N ILE A 9 -38.01 -22.42 -21.44
CA ILE A 9 -36.83 -21.93 -22.16
C ILE A 9 -37.22 -21.13 -23.41
N ASN A 10 -38.27 -21.52 -24.13
CA ASN A 10 -38.68 -20.82 -25.36
C ASN A 10 -39.30 -19.45 -25.04
N GLN A 11 -40.10 -19.36 -23.98
CA GLN A 11 -40.63 -18.09 -23.48
C GLN A 11 -39.53 -17.20 -22.92
N PHE A 12 -38.60 -17.76 -22.13
CA PHE A 12 -37.46 -17.01 -21.59
C PHE A 12 -36.55 -16.47 -22.69
N MET A 13 -36.23 -17.26 -23.73
CA MET A 13 -35.38 -16.79 -24.84
C MET A 13 -36.04 -15.66 -25.63
N LYS A 14 -37.37 -15.72 -25.86
CA LYS A 14 -38.11 -14.61 -26.48
C LYS A 14 -38.11 -13.36 -25.61
N PHE A 15 -38.35 -13.53 -24.30
CA PHE A 15 -38.32 -12.44 -23.33
C PHE A 15 -36.92 -11.80 -23.25
N ARG A 16 -35.87 -12.62 -23.19
CA ARG A 16 -34.46 -12.19 -23.25
C ARG A 16 -34.18 -11.35 -24.48
N GLY A 17 -34.61 -11.80 -25.66
CA GLY A 17 -34.44 -11.04 -26.91
C GLY A 17 -35.16 -9.68 -26.90
N GLU A 18 -36.35 -9.59 -26.28
CA GLU A 18 -37.04 -8.30 -26.09
C GLU A 18 -36.22 -7.36 -25.19
N ILE A 19 -35.70 -7.85 -24.06
CA ILE A 19 -34.84 -7.08 -23.14
C ILE A 19 -33.54 -6.63 -23.79
N GLU A 20 -32.85 -7.51 -24.51
CA GLU A 20 -31.62 -7.19 -25.25
C GLU A 20 -31.87 -6.10 -26.30
N LYS A 21 -33.01 -6.16 -27.00
CA LYS A 21 -33.42 -5.11 -27.93
C LYS A 21 -33.60 -3.76 -27.22
N TYR A 22 -34.30 -3.72 -26.08
CA TYR A 22 -34.44 -2.48 -25.30
C TYR A 22 -33.10 -1.93 -24.83
N ASN A 23 -32.20 -2.79 -24.36
CA ASN A 23 -30.85 -2.41 -23.93
C ASN A 23 -30.01 -1.86 -25.10
N ASN A 24 -30.10 -2.44 -26.29
CA ASN A 24 -29.38 -1.97 -27.49
C ASN A 24 -29.83 -0.57 -27.93
N PHE A 25 -31.11 -0.23 -27.71
CA PHE A 25 -31.64 1.12 -27.92
C PHE A 25 -31.44 2.05 -26.70
N GLN A 26 -30.65 1.63 -25.70
CA GLN A 26 -30.38 2.36 -24.46
C GLN A 26 -31.63 2.69 -23.61
N TYR A 27 -32.74 1.97 -23.80
CA TYR A 27 -33.98 2.13 -23.03
C TYR A 27 -33.92 1.42 -21.68
N TYR A 28 -32.85 1.63 -20.93
CA TYR A 28 -32.57 0.85 -19.73
C TYR A 28 -33.60 1.00 -18.61
N ASN A 29 -34.24 2.17 -18.50
CA ASN A 29 -35.34 2.39 -17.54
C ASN A 29 -36.54 1.48 -17.83
N CYS A 30 -36.83 1.22 -19.11
CA CYS A 30 -37.88 0.28 -19.50
C CYS A 30 -37.45 -1.16 -19.18
N SER A 31 -36.22 -1.56 -19.58
CA SER A 31 -35.67 -2.89 -19.30
C SER A 31 -35.68 -3.21 -17.80
N THR A 32 -35.15 -2.32 -16.95
CA THR A 32 -35.10 -2.52 -15.51
C THR A 32 -36.49 -2.63 -14.88
N SER A 33 -37.47 -1.82 -15.34
CA SER A 33 -38.85 -1.88 -14.86
C SER A 33 -39.52 -3.23 -15.22
N ILE A 34 -39.36 -3.67 -16.47
CA ILE A 34 -39.89 -4.95 -16.95
C ILE A 34 -39.25 -6.11 -16.18
N LEU A 35 -37.94 -6.10 -16.00
CA LEU A 35 -37.19 -7.13 -15.28
C LEU A 35 -37.58 -7.18 -13.80
N LYS A 36 -37.68 -6.04 -13.11
CA LYS A 36 -38.12 -5.99 -11.70
C LYS A 36 -39.54 -6.54 -11.53
N ASN A 37 -40.46 -6.21 -12.43
CA ASN A 37 -41.82 -6.75 -12.38
C ASN A 37 -41.85 -8.26 -12.69
N SER A 38 -40.98 -8.73 -13.58
CA SER A 38 -40.86 -10.16 -13.90
C SER A 38 -40.27 -10.94 -12.72
N ILE A 39 -39.25 -10.41 -12.03
CA ILE A 39 -38.66 -11.01 -10.82
C ILE A 39 -39.68 -11.07 -9.67
N LYS A 40 -40.61 -10.12 -9.55
CA LYS A 40 -41.71 -10.23 -8.57
C LYS A 40 -42.61 -11.44 -8.82
N CYS A 41 -42.78 -11.83 -10.09
CA CYS A 41 -43.59 -12.99 -10.47
C CYS A 41 -42.79 -14.30 -10.41
N PHE A 42 -41.49 -14.24 -10.73
CA PHE A 42 -40.57 -15.39 -10.79
C PHE A 42 -39.27 -15.08 -10.01
N PRO A 43 -39.33 -15.04 -8.66
CA PRO A 43 -38.22 -14.56 -7.83
C PRO A 43 -36.98 -15.45 -7.88
N ASP A 44 -37.15 -16.76 -8.10
CA ASP A 44 -36.07 -17.74 -8.08
C ASP A 44 -35.50 -18.04 -9.48
N HIS A 45 -35.89 -17.28 -10.51
CA HIS A 45 -35.39 -17.50 -11.86
C HIS A 45 -34.01 -16.83 -12.06
N PRO A 46 -32.89 -17.60 -12.12
CA PRO A 46 -31.54 -17.02 -12.16
C PRO A 46 -31.30 -16.14 -13.38
N GLY A 47 -31.85 -16.53 -14.55
CA GLY A 47 -31.73 -15.77 -15.78
C GLY A 47 -32.35 -14.36 -15.73
N LEU A 48 -33.33 -14.10 -14.87
CA LEU A 48 -33.93 -12.76 -14.74
C LEU A 48 -33.04 -11.85 -13.91
N HIS A 49 -32.42 -12.38 -12.85
CA HIS A 49 -31.40 -11.65 -12.07
C HIS A 49 -30.17 -11.38 -12.93
N TYR A 50 -29.74 -12.34 -13.74
CA TYR A 50 -28.65 -12.15 -14.70
C TYR A 50 -28.94 -11.01 -15.70
N LEU A 51 -30.11 -11.02 -16.35
CA LEU A 51 -30.49 -9.95 -17.29
C LEU A 51 -30.61 -8.59 -16.59
N LEU A 52 -31.12 -8.54 -15.36
CA LEU A 52 -31.18 -7.31 -14.58
C LEU A 52 -29.79 -6.78 -14.21
N ALA A 53 -28.87 -7.68 -13.84
CA ALA A 53 -27.49 -7.33 -13.53
C ALA A 53 -26.75 -6.78 -14.76
N LEU A 54 -26.93 -7.40 -15.94
CA LEU A 54 -26.41 -6.89 -17.21
C LEU A 54 -27.00 -5.52 -17.57
N THR A 55 -28.31 -5.32 -17.39
CA THR A 55 -28.92 -4.01 -17.62
C THR A 55 -28.31 -2.97 -16.67
N TYR A 56 -28.11 -3.27 -15.38
CA TYR A 56 -27.44 -2.34 -14.47
C TYR A 56 -25.98 -2.06 -14.86
N PHE A 57 -25.25 -3.07 -15.33
CA PHE A 57 -23.89 -2.90 -15.84
C PHE A 57 -23.87 -1.93 -17.03
N ASN A 58 -24.78 -2.09 -17.98
CA ASN A 58 -24.92 -1.20 -19.14
C ASN A 58 -25.36 0.23 -18.75
N CYS A 59 -26.07 0.40 -17.63
CA CYS A 59 -26.37 1.70 -17.03
C CYS A 59 -25.19 2.34 -16.29
N LYS A 60 -24.04 1.67 -16.21
CA LYS A 60 -22.91 2.05 -15.34
C LYS A 60 -23.26 2.04 -13.83
N GLU A 61 -24.31 1.32 -13.43
CA GLU A 61 -24.71 1.13 -12.02
C GLU A 61 -24.02 -0.12 -11.42
N TYR A 62 -22.68 -0.12 -11.38
CA TYR A 62 -21.87 -1.31 -11.09
C TYR A 62 -22.11 -1.93 -9.71
N VAL A 63 -22.44 -1.13 -8.69
CA VAL A 63 -22.77 -1.65 -7.36
C VAL A 63 -24.03 -2.50 -7.40
N LYS A 64 -25.10 -2.00 -8.03
CA LYS A 64 -26.36 -2.76 -8.17
C LYS A 64 -26.19 -3.96 -9.10
N ALA A 65 -25.37 -3.83 -10.14
CA ALA A 65 -25.00 -4.95 -11.00
C ALA A 65 -24.33 -6.06 -10.19
N THR A 66 -23.32 -5.73 -9.38
CA THR A 66 -22.57 -6.68 -8.53
C THR A 66 -23.47 -7.41 -7.55
N GLU A 67 -24.33 -6.68 -6.83
CA GLU A 67 -25.30 -7.29 -5.90
C GLU A 67 -26.27 -8.24 -6.61
N THR A 68 -26.71 -7.86 -7.82
CA THR A 68 -27.67 -8.64 -8.59
C THR A 68 -27.00 -9.87 -9.23
N PHE A 69 -25.75 -9.77 -9.70
CA PHE A 69 -24.96 -10.92 -10.14
C PHE A 69 -24.72 -11.91 -8.99
N LYS A 70 -24.41 -11.44 -7.77
CA LYS A 70 -24.29 -12.32 -6.60
C LYS A 70 -25.60 -13.04 -6.26
N LYS A 71 -26.76 -12.41 -6.51
CA LYS A 71 -28.07 -13.06 -6.37
C LYS A 71 -28.29 -14.12 -7.46
N ALA A 72 -27.98 -13.80 -8.72
CA ALA A 72 -28.07 -14.76 -9.82
C ALA A 72 -27.17 -15.98 -9.57
N MET A 73 -25.93 -15.77 -9.11
CA MET A 73 -24.97 -16.81 -8.79
C MET A 73 -25.43 -17.73 -7.65
N LYS A 74 -26.11 -17.20 -6.63
CA LYS A 74 -26.71 -18.03 -5.56
C LYS A 74 -27.84 -18.93 -6.05
N LEU A 75 -28.53 -18.53 -7.11
CA LEU A 75 -29.65 -19.27 -7.69
C LEU A 75 -29.20 -20.24 -8.80
N ASP A 76 -28.01 -20.03 -9.37
CA ASP A 76 -27.40 -20.86 -10.41
C ASP A 76 -25.94 -21.14 -10.05
N GLU A 77 -25.74 -22.06 -9.09
CA GLU A 77 -24.42 -22.41 -8.53
C GLU A 77 -23.47 -23.03 -9.58
N LEU A 78 -23.97 -23.42 -10.75
CA LEU A 78 -23.20 -24.12 -11.79
C LEU A 78 -22.63 -23.20 -12.88
N LYS A 79 -22.94 -21.90 -12.87
CA LYS A 79 -22.47 -20.96 -13.91
C LYS A 79 -21.40 -19.99 -13.42
N ASN A 80 -20.16 -20.25 -13.86
CA ASN A 80 -18.97 -19.46 -13.56
C ASN A 80 -18.95 -18.08 -14.25
N GLU A 81 -19.74 -17.89 -15.31
CA GLU A 81 -19.88 -16.63 -16.07
C GLU A 81 -20.26 -15.43 -15.19
N HIS A 82 -20.86 -15.66 -14.01
CA HIS A 82 -21.17 -14.59 -13.07
C HIS A 82 -19.92 -14.00 -12.40
N LEU A 83 -18.86 -14.79 -12.19
CA LEU A 83 -17.65 -14.35 -11.51
C LEU A 83 -16.82 -13.39 -12.37
N SER A 84 -16.67 -13.68 -13.66
CA SER A 84 -16.00 -12.78 -14.61
C SER A 84 -16.77 -11.46 -14.77
N LEU A 85 -18.10 -11.49 -14.83
CA LEU A 85 -18.92 -10.28 -14.87
C LEU A 85 -18.86 -9.46 -13.56
N ILE A 86 -18.82 -10.11 -12.39
CA ILE A 86 -18.58 -9.43 -11.11
C ILE A 86 -17.19 -8.78 -11.10
N SER A 87 -16.17 -9.48 -11.62
CA SER A 87 -14.85 -8.91 -11.77
C SER A 87 -14.89 -7.66 -12.66
N CYS A 88 -15.55 -7.72 -13.82
CA CYS A 88 -15.71 -6.57 -14.69
C CYS A 88 -16.36 -5.39 -13.95
N CYS A 89 -17.36 -5.62 -13.09
CA CYS A 89 -17.95 -4.56 -12.27
C CYS A 89 -16.93 -3.91 -11.32
N PHE A 90 -16.13 -4.71 -10.60
CA PHE A 90 -15.09 -4.19 -9.70
C PHE A 90 -13.99 -3.45 -10.46
N PHE A 91 -13.60 -3.95 -11.63
CA PHE A 91 -12.68 -3.26 -12.52
C PHE A 91 -13.20 -1.87 -12.90
N MET A 92 -14.47 -1.77 -13.30
CA MET A 92 -15.09 -0.47 -13.65
C MET A 92 -15.27 0.47 -12.45
N MET A 93 -15.28 -0.06 -11.22
CA MET A 93 -15.28 0.72 -9.97
C MET A 93 -13.87 1.10 -9.49
N ASN A 94 -12.82 0.73 -10.22
CA ASN A 94 -11.41 0.91 -9.86
C ASN A 94 -10.97 0.14 -8.58
N ASP A 95 -11.72 -0.90 -8.19
CA ASP A 95 -11.33 -1.83 -7.11
C ASP A 95 -10.56 -3.01 -7.73
N LEU A 96 -9.27 -2.78 -7.99
CA LEU A 96 -8.41 -3.73 -8.71
C LEU A 96 -8.17 -5.01 -7.92
N GLU A 97 -8.17 -4.96 -6.58
CA GLU A 97 -7.93 -6.13 -5.73
C GLU A 97 -9.13 -7.07 -5.74
N SER A 98 -10.34 -6.55 -5.51
CA SER A 98 -11.56 -7.36 -5.64
C SER A 98 -11.71 -7.88 -7.06
N SER A 99 -11.48 -7.03 -8.07
CA SER A 99 -11.51 -7.45 -9.48
C SER A 99 -10.55 -8.61 -9.73
N TYR A 100 -9.28 -8.49 -9.32
CA TYR A 100 -8.29 -9.55 -9.52
C TYR A 100 -8.75 -10.87 -8.87
N ASN A 101 -9.23 -10.80 -7.63
CA ASN A 101 -9.69 -11.97 -6.90
C ASN A 101 -10.87 -12.69 -7.58
N TYR A 102 -11.84 -11.95 -8.13
CA TYR A 102 -12.98 -12.54 -8.84
C TYR A 102 -12.58 -13.05 -10.23
N ALA A 103 -11.74 -12.32 -10.98
CA ALA A 103 -11.23 -12.78 -12.27
C ALA A 103 -10.36 -14.03 -12.15
N TRP A 104 -9.47 -14.06 -11.14
CA TRP A 104 -8.62 -15.22 -10.89
C TRP A 104 -9.44 -16.45 -10.54
N LYS A 105 -10.45 -16.30 -9.67
CA LYS A 105 -11.39 -17.38 -9.36
C LYS A 105 -12.15 -17.88 -10.59
N ALA A 106 -12.62 -16.97 -11.45
CA ALA A 106 -13.28 -17.35 -12.70
C ALA A 106 -12.33 -18.15 -13.60
N TYR A 107 -11.09 -17.68 -13.76
CA TYR A 107 -10.04 -18.32 -14.55
C TYR A 107 -9.59 -19.68 -13.99
N GLU A 108 -9.53 -19.84 -12.68
CA GLU A 108 -9.20 -21.12 -12.04
C GLU A 108 -10.27 -22.19 -12.29
N ILE A 109 -11.54 -21.78 -12.39
CA ILE A 109 -12.64 -22.71 -12.63
C ILE A 109 -12.77 -23.00 -14.13
N ASP A 110 -12.66 -21.98 -14.98
CA ASP A 110 -12.65 -22.11 -16.44
C ASP A 110 -11.49 -21.32 -17.04
N ASN A 111 -10.44 -22.06 -17.43
CA ASN A 111 -9.25 -21.48 -18.05
C ASN A 111 -9.48 -20.98 -19.48
N ASN A 112 -10.69 -21.16 -20.03
CA ASN A 112 -11.12 -20.61 -21.31
C ASN A 112 -12.08 -19.42 -21.16
N ASP A 113 -12.38 -18.95 -19.94
CA ASP A 113 -13.21 -17.76 -19.72
C ASP A 113 -12.47 -16.50 -20.23
N VAL A 114 -12.80 -16.09 -21.45
CA VAL A 114 -12.17 -14.95 -22.14
C VAL A 114 -12.36 -13.66 -21.36
N ASP A 115 -13.51 -13.43 -20.73
CA ASP A 115 -13.78 -12.20 -19.98
C ASP A 115 -12.94 -12.13 -18.69
N ALA A 116 -12.74 -13.26 -18.01
CA ALA A 116 -11.82 -13.35 -16.88
C ALA A 116 -10.38 -13.06 -17.30
N ILE A 117 -9.90 -13.69 -18.37
CA ILE A 117 -8.53 -13.55 -18.90
C ILE A 117 -8.28 -12.11 -19.36
N VAL A 118 -9.21 -11.52 -20.10
CA VAL A 118 -9.13 -10.12 -20.53
C VAL A 118 -9.10 -9.19 -19.32
N THR A 119 -9.89 -9.47 -18.28
CA THR A 119 -9.89 -8.65 -17.07
C THR A 119 -8.57 -8.76 -16.30
N LEU A 120 -7.99 -9.95 -16.16
CA LEU A 120 -6.65 -10.14 -15.61
C LEU A 120 -5.61 -9.36 -16.43
N GLY A 121 -5.67 -9.48 -17.76
CA GLY A 121 -4.78 -8.75 -18.66
C GLY A 121 -4.92 -7.23 -18.54
N ARG A 122 -6.14 -6.70 -18.36
CA ARG A 122 -6.39 -5.27 -18.10
C ARG A 122 -5.86 -4.81 -16.74
N ILE A 123 -5.97 -5.63 -15.70
CA ILE A 123 -5.41 -5.31 -14.38
C ILE A 123 -3.89 -5.25 -14.45
N GLU A 124 -3.25 -6.23 -15.09
CA GLU A 124 -1.80 -6.23 -15.27
C GLU A 124 -1.33 -5.09 -16.18
N PHE A 125 -2.14 -4.69 -17.18
CA PHE A 125 -1.91 -3.48 -17.97
C PHE A 125 -1.86 -2.23 -17.08
N LEU A 126 -2.83 -2.05 -16.18
CA LEU A 126 -2.87 -0.92 -15.24
C LEU A 126 -1.75 -0.95 -14.20
N ARG A 127 -1.28 -2.15 -13.80
CA ARG A 127 -0.08 -2.33 -12.96
C ARG A 127 1.23 -2.07 -13.71
N ASN A 128 1.15 -1.62 -14.96
CA ASN A 128 2.24 -1.47 -15.91
C ASN A 128 2.94 -2.78 -16.31
N ASN A 129 2.48 -3.95 -15.87
CA ASN A 129 3.08 -5.27 -16.14
C ASN A 129 2.75 -5.76 -17.56
N PHE A 130 3.24 -5.04 -18.58
CA PHE A 130 2.87 -5.29 -19.96
C PHE A 130 3.22 -6.67 -20.52
N GLU A 131 4.27 -7.34 -20.01
CA GLU A 131 4.59 -8.70 -20.45
C GLU A 131 3.55 -9.73 -19.99
N GLU A 132 3.05 -9.59 -18.75
CA GLU A 132 1.99 -10.44 -18.19
C GLU A 132 0.63 -10.05 -18.80
N SER A 133 0.39 -8.75 -19.01
CA SER A 133 -0.79 -8.29 -19.74
C SER A 133 -0.83 -8.86 -21.16
N LEU A 134 0.32 -8.89 -21.85
CA LEU A 134 0.47 -9.47 -23.17
C LEU A 134 0.22 -10.98 -23.18
N SER A 135 0.68 -11.72 -22.17
CA SER A 135 0.42 -13.16 -22.09
C SER A 135 -1.08 -13.43 -21.99
N TYR A 136 -1.80 -12.74 -21.11
CA TYR A 136 -3.25 -12.86 -21.01
C TYR A 136 -3.97 -12.43 -22.30
N ALA A 137 -3.56 -11.32 -22.92
CA ALA A 137 -4.17 -10.85 -24.16
C ALA A 137 -3.99 -11.84 -25.32
N VAL A 138 -2.80 -12.45 -25.44
CA VAL A 138 -2.54 -13.48 -26.45
C VAL A 138 -3.41 -14.72 -26.19
N ILE A 139 -3.46 -15.20 -24.95
CA ILE A 139 -4.29 -16.35 -24.58
C ILE A 139 -5.77 -16.07 -24.91
N ALA A 140 -6.29 -14.89 -24.55
CA ALA A 140 -7.66 -14.50 -24.84
C ALA A 140 -7.97 -14.48 -26.35
N VAL A 141 -7.04 -13.98 -27.17
CA VAL A 141 -7.18 -13.95 -28.64
C VAL A 141 -7.03 -15.34 -29.27
N GLU A 142 -6.21 -16.22 -28.69
CA GLU A 142 -6.10 -17.61 -29.13
C GLU A 142 -7.39 -18.40 -28.86
N ILE A 143 -8.06 -18.14 -27.74
CA ILE A 143 -9.35 -18.76 -27.40
C ILE A 143 -10.47 -18.19 -28.28
N ASP A 144 -10.60 -16.87 -28.34
CA ASP A 144 -11.60 -16.19 -29.17
C ASP A 144 -10.96 -15.05 -29.96
N ASN A 145 -10.58 -15.38 -31.18
CA ASN A 145 -9.96 -14.46 -32.12
C ASN A 145 -10.95 -13.38 -32.64
N ASN A 146 -12.25 -13.49 -32.36
CA ASN A 146 -13.25 -12.49 -32.71
C ASN A 146 -13.70 -11.66 -31.49
N ASN A 147 -13.15 -11.90 -30.31
CA ASN A 147 -13.50 -11.14 -29.12
C ASN A 147 -12.96 -9.71 -29.21
N PHE A 148 -13.86 -8.73 -29.32
CA PHE A 148 -13.50 -7.31 -29.40
C PHE A 148 -12.61 -6.87 -28.23
N ASN A 149 -12.94 -7.25 -27.00
CA ASN A 149 -12.22 -6.81 -25.81
C ASN A 149 -10.80 -7.39 -25.73
N ALA A 150 -10.61 -8.64 -26.17
CA ALA A 150 -9.30 -9.29 -26.22
C ALA A 150 -8.38 -8.64 -27.25
N VAL A 151 -8.86 -8.45 -28.48
CA VAL A 151 -8.08 -7.80 -29.56
C VAL A 151 -7.83 -6.32 -29.23
N ARG A 152 -8.80 -5.64 -28.58
CA ARG A 152 -8.63 -4.27 -28.13
C ARG A 152 -7.57 -4.13 -27.03
N LEU A 153 -7.56 -5.05 -26.05
CA LEU A 153 -6.50 -5.09 -25.04
C LEU A 153 -5.13 -5.31 -25.68
N LEU A 154 -5.03 -6.24 -26.63
CA LEU A 154 -3.81 -6.48 -27.41
C LEU A 154 -3.34 -5.21 -28.13
N SER A 155 -4.26 -4.46 -28.77
CA SER A 155 -3.92 -3.21 -29.45
C SER A 155 -3.41 -2.14 -28.48
N LYS A 156 -4.02 -2.00 -27.29
CA LYS A 156 -3.55 -1.07 -26.25
C LYS A 156 -2.15 -1.43 -25.76
N ILE A 157 -1.87 -2.71 -25.55
CA ILE A 157 -0.53 -3.19 -25.16
C ILE A 157 0.50 -2.88 -26.26
N TYR A 158 0.16 -3.12 -27.51
CA TYR A 158 1.05 -2.85 -28.66
C TYR A 158 1.41 -1.37 -28.78
N ILE A 159 0.43 -0.48 -28.56
CA ILE A 159 0.65 0.97 -28.49
C ILE A 159 1.54 1.31 -27.29
N SER A 160 1.21 0.83 -26.09
CA SER A 160 1.88 1.21 -24.84
C SER A 160 3.32 0.78 -24.76
N MET A 161 3.68 -0.39 -25.31
CA MET A 161 5.07 -0.76 -25.42
C MET A 161 5.64 -0.42 -26.83
N GLY A 162 4.95 0.30 -27.71
CA GLY A 162 5.53 0.82 -28.96
C GLY A 162 6.09 -0.25 -29.91
N LEU A 163 5.28 -1.26 -30.26
CA LEU A 163 5.61 -2.19 -31.34
C LEU A 163 5.64 -1.52 -32.70
N ASP A 164 6.15 -2.27 -33.68
CA ASP A 164 6.06 -1.96 -35.09
C ASP A 164 4.71 -1.30 -35.42
N GLU A 165 4.77 -0.05 -35.90
CA GLU A 165 3.57 0.76 -36.04
C GLU A 165 2.63 0.20 -37.12
N LYS A 166 3.16 -0.56 -38.09
CA LYS A 166 2.37 -1.19 -39.16
C LYS A 166 1.61 -2.41 -38.66
N ASP A 167 2.25 -3.27 -37.86
CA ASP A 167 1.59 -4.39 -37.18
C ASP A 167 0.52 -3.87 -36.21
N THR A 168 0.82 -2.79 -35.47
CA THR A 168 -0.13 -2.13 -34.56
C THR A 168 -1.34 -1.58 -35.31
N LEU A 169 -1.13 -0.93 -36.46
CA LEU A 169 -2.21 -0.41 -37.31
C LEU A 169 -3.11 -1.54 -37.84
N ASN A 170 -2.52 -2.67 -38.26
CA ASN A 170 -3.28 -3.84 -38.71
C ASN A 170 -4.20 -4.39 -37.60
N ILE A 171 -3.69 -4.46 -36.36
CA ILE A 171 -4.49 -4.88 -35.22
C ILE A 171 -5.61 -3.87 -34.96
N LEU A 172 -5.34 -2.55 -35.02
CA LEU A 172 -6.38 -1.54 -34.82
C LEU A 172 -7.47 -1.59 -35.90
N TYR A 173 -7.14 -1.82 -37.17
CA TYR A 173 -8.15 -2.03 -38.21
C TYR A 173 -8.96 -3.30 -37.98
N ARG A 174 -8.33 -4.35 -37.44
CA ARG A 174 -9.04 -5.55 -37.03
C ARG A 174 -9.97 -5.29 -35.84
N VAL A 175 -9.57 -4.49 -34.86
CA VAL A 175 -10.47 -4.06 -33.78
C VAL A 175 -11.68 -3.32 -34.36
N ARG A 176 -11.46 -2.42 -35.32
CA ARG A 176 -12.51 -1.63 -35.99
C ARG A 176 -13.53 -2.50 -36.74
N SER A 177 -13.13 -3.65 -37.28
CA SER A 177 -14.07 -4.59 -37.91
C SER A 177 -14.87 -5.42 -36.91
N LEU A 178 -14.37 -5.59 -35.67
CA LEU A 178 -15.04 -6.33 -34.60
C LEU A 178 -15.99 -5.45 -33.77
N GLY A 179 -15.70 -4.16 -33.63
CA GLY A 179 -16.50 -3.23 -32.83
C GLY A 179 -15.96 -1.80 -32.80
N LYS A 180 -16.49 -0.99 -31.89
CA LYS A 180 -16.05 0.40 -31.68
C LYS A 180 -15.96 0.70 -30.18
N ASP A 181 -14.95 1.48 -29.79
CA ASP A 181 -14.88 2.17 -28.51
C ASP A 181 -14.51 3.64 -28.72
N GLU A 182 -14.63 4.44 -27.65
CA GLU A 182 -14.46 5.90 -27.68
C GLU A 182 -13.05 6.34 -28.13
N ASP A 183 -12.02 5.52 -27.90
CA ASP A 183 -10.62 5.88 -28.14
C ASP A 183 -10.07 5.31 -29.45
N LEU A 184 -10.74 4.32 -30.05
CA LEU A 184 -10.22 3.54 -31.18
C LEU A 184 -9.87 4.41 -32.40
N THR A 185 -10.74 5.35 -32.77
CA THR A 185 -10.50 6.25 -33.91
C THR A 185 -9.27 7.11 -33.66
N LEU A 186 -9.12 7.62 -32.43
CA LEU A 186 -7.97 8.44 -32.05
C LEU A 186 -6.66 7.65 -32.06
N ASP A 187 -6.67 6.40 -31.58
CA ASP A 187 -5.50 5.51 -31.63
C ASP A 187 -5.06 5.24 -33.08
N ILE A 188 -6.00 5.05 -34.01
CA ILE A 188 -5.70 4.88 -35.44
C ILE A 188 -5.07 6.15 -36.03
N ILE A 189 -5.63 7.32 -35.74
CA ILE A 189 -5.08 8.61 -36.19
C ILE A 189 -3.65 8.80 -35.67
N LYS A 190 -3.40 8.51 -34.39
CA LYS A 190 -2.07 8.60 -33.77
C LYS A 190 -1.06 7.68 -34.45
N VAL A 191 -1.41 6.42 -34.68
CA VAL A 191 -0.51 5.44 -35.32
C VAL A 191 -0.24 5.80 -36.79
N LEU A 192 -1.25 6.26 -37.55
CA LEU A 192 -1.07 6.75 -38.92
C LEU A 192 -0.15 7.96 -38.99
N PHE A 193 -0.27 8.88 -38.03
CA PHE A 193 0.64 10.01 -37.90
C PHE A 193 2.09 9.58 -37.63
N LEU A 194 2.30 8.60 -36.73
CA LEU A 194 3.63 8.05 -36.43
C LEU A 194 4.26 7.34 -37.65
N LEU A 195 3.45 6.61 -38.42
CA LEU A 195 3.85 5.99 -39.69
C LEU A 195 4.16 7.00 -40.81
N GLN A 196 3.89 8.30 -40.59
CA GLN A 196 3.97 9.35 -41.60
C GLN A 196 3.06 9.12 -42.82
N ASP A 197 2.03 8.27 -42.69
CA ASP A 197 0.95 8.17 -43.68
C ASP A 197 -0.03 9.33 -43.46
N TYR A 198 0.45 10.53 -43.77
CA TYR A 198 -0.29 11.77 -43.56
C TYR A 198 -1.58 11.82 -44.39
N THR A 199 -1.60 11.16 -45.56
CA THR A 199 -2.78 11.09 -46.42
C THR A 199 -3.91 10.32 -45.75
N SER A 200 -3.65 9.09 -45.29
CA SER A 200 -4.65 8.30 -44.57
C SER A 200 -5.01 8.94 -43.22
N CYS A 201 -4.03 9.52 -42.52
CA CYS A 201 -4.24 10.25 -41.26
C CYS A 201 -5.21 11.43 -41.44
N LEU A 202 -5.00 12.27 -42.46
CA LEU A 202 -5.88 13.40 -42.76
C LEU A 202 -7.27 12.95 -43.20
N LYS A 203 -7.39 11.84 -43.95
CA LYS A 203 -8.69 11.24 -44.31
C LYS A 203 -9.46 10.79 -43.06
N GLU A 204 -8.79 10.14 -42.10
CA GLU A 204 -9.40 9.75 -40.82
C GLU A 204 -9.77 10.96 -39.95
N CYS A 205 -8.91 11.98 -39.85
CA CYS A 205 -9.23 13.23 -39.16
C CYS A 205 -10.46 13.93 -39.78
N LYS A 206 -10.54 14.01 -41.11
CA LYS A 206 -11.69 14.57 -41.82
C LYS A 206 -12.97 13.81 -41.51
N ASN A 207 -12.91 12.47 -41.58
CA ASN A 207 -14.05 11.60 -41.31
C ASN A 207 -14.56 11.76 -39.86
N THR A 208 -13.63 11.90 -38.91
CA THR A 208 -13.90 12.12 -37.48
C THR A 208 -14.61 13.46 -37.24
N ILE A 209 -14.15 14.53 -37.90
CA ILE A 209 -14.73 15.88 -37.79
C ILE A 209 -16.14 15.92 -38.41
N ILE A 210 -16.37 15.22 -39.53
CA ILE A 210 -17.67 15.18 -40.23
C ILE A 210 -18.70 14.32 -39.49
N ASN A 211 -18.29 13.16 -38.95
CA ASN A 211 -19.23 12.20 -38.36
C ASN A 211 -19.59 12.47 -36.89
N HIS A 212 -19.18 13.61 -36.33
CA HIS A 212 -19.52 14.06 -34.99
C HIS A 212 -19.21 13.03 -33.88
N GLU A 213 -17.96 12.55 -33.83
CA GLU A 213 -17.45 11.81 -32.66
C GLU A 213 -17.42 12.71 -31.40
N THR A 214 -17.05 12.18 -30.22
CA THR A 214 -17.04 12.96 -28.97
C THR A 214 -16.16 14.21 -29.08
N GLY A 215 -16.49 15.28 -28.35
CA GLY A 215 -15.79 16.57 -28.44
C GLY A 215 -14.27 16.47 -28.23
N TYR A 216 -13.84 15.58 -27.33
CA TYR A 216 -12.43 15.28 -27.07
C TYR A 216 -11.69 14.69 -28.29
N VAL A 217 -12.33 13.75 -29.00
CA VAL A 217 -11.73 13.09 -30.17
C VAL A 217 -11.62 14.06 -31.33
N ILE A 218 -12.64 14.91 -31.53
CA ILE A 218 -12.63 15.98 -32.54
C ILE A 218 -11.50 16.97 -32.29
N GLU A 219 -11.30 17.41 -31.04
CA GLU A 219 -10.24 18.36 -30.70
C GLU A 219 -8.85 17.79 -31.01
N ASN A 220 -8.59 16.54 -30.63
CA ASN A 220 -7.32 15.89 -30.88
C ASN A 220 -7.08 15.62 -32.37
N ALA A 221 -8.09 15.17 -33.12
CA ALA A 221 -8.00 14.99 -34.57
C ALA A 221 -7.69 16.32 -35.27
N THR A 222 -8.34 17.41 -34.85
CA THR A 222 -8.10 18.76 -35.38
C THR A 222 -6.69 19.25 -35.09
N ARG A 223 -6.19 19.00 -33.87
CA ARG A 223 -4.82 19.34 -33.47
C ARG A 223 -3.79 18.61 -34.33
N ILE A 224 -3.98 17.31 -34.57
CA ILE A 224 -3.09 16.51 -35.42
C ILE A 224 -3.15 17.00 -36.87
N ALA A 225 -4.34 17.26 -37.41
CA ALA A 225 -4.50 17.82 -38.76
C ALA A 225 -3.80 19.18 -38.91
N LYS A 226 -3.85 20.04 -37.88
CA LYS A 226 -3.14 21.32 -37.86
C LYS A 226 -1.61 21.15 -37.82
N LYS A 227 -1.09 20.19 -37.03
CA LYS A 227 0.35 19.87 -37.00
C LYS A 227 0.84 19.43 -38.39
N ILE A 228 0.08 18.57 -39.08
CA ILE A 228 0.39 18.17 -40.47
C ILE A 228 0.38 19.40 -41.38
N HIS A 229 -0.63 20.28 -41.25
CA HIS A 229 -0.72 21.50 -42.06
C HIS A 229 0.48 22.43 -41.88
N GLU A 230 0.92 22.68 -40.64
CA GLU A 230 2.08 23.51 -40.32
C GLU A 230 3.38 22.92 -40.91
N LYS A 231 3.55 21.59 -40.87
CA LYS A 231 4.71 20.90 -41.46
C LYS A 231 4.83 21.10 -42.98
N PHE A 232 3.72 21.02 -43.71
CA PHE A 232 3.72 21.19 -45.18
C PHE A 232 3.71 22.66 -45.64
N MET A 233 3.28 23.59 -44.78
CA MET A 233 3.35 25.03 -45.04
C MET A 233 4.73 25.64 -44.75
N THR A 234 5.46 25.13 -43.76
CA THR A 234 6.81 25.63 -43.40
C THR A 234 7.90 25.14 -44.36
N THR A 235 7.70 24.01 -45.03
CA THR A 235 8.64 23.43 -46.01
C THR A 235 8.54 24.04 -47.41
N ASN A 236 7.47 24.77 -47.73
CA ASN A 236 7.23 25.32 -49.06
C ASN A 236 6.77 26.78 -49.04
N SER A 237 7.69 27.71 -48.78
CA SER A 237 7.45 29.15 -49.01
C SER A 237 7.50 29.55 -50.48
N SER A 238 7.88 28.64 -51.40
CA SER A 238 7.94 28.90 -52.85
C SER A 238 6.94 28.10 -53.71
N GLY A 239 6.47 26.91 -53.29
CA GLY A 239 5.61 26.04 -54.13
C GLY A 239 4.08 26.16 -53.94
N PHE A 240 3.61 26.70 -52.81
CA PHE A 240 2.16 26.75 -52.50
C PHE A 240 1.38 27.82 -53.28
N LYS A 241 2.06 28.69 -54.05
CA LYS A 241 1.44 29.77 -54.82
C LYS A 241 1.02 29.39 -56.25
N GLU A 242 1.52 28.29 -56.82
CA GLU A 242 1.29 28.00 -58.26
C GLU A 242 0.15 27.00 -58.54
N ASN A 243 -0.21 26.11 -57.61
CA ASN A 243 -1.26 25.11 -57.86
C ASN A 243 -2.70 25.55 -57.50
N ALA A 244 -2.89 26.81 -57.07
CA ALA A 244 -4.20 27.35 -56.69
C ALA A 244 -5.11 27.73 -57.88
N VAL A 245 -4.67 27.53 -59.13
CA VAL A 245 -5.38 28.07 -60.31
C VAL A 245 -6.14 27.00 -61.12
N VAL A 246 -5.95 25.69 -60.91
CA VAL A 246 -6.43 24.69 -61.90
C VAL A 246 -7.67 23.87 -61.49
N SER A 247 -8.00 23.65 -60.21
CA SER A 247 -9.07 22.69 -59.85
C SER A 247 -10.47 23.28 -59.58
N ASN A 248 -10.69 24.58 -59.81
CA ASN A 248 -11.94 25.26 -59.43
C ASN A 248 -13.09 25.17 -60.48
N LYS A 249 -13.10 24.16 -61.36
CA LYS A 249 -14.09 24.08 -62.45
C LYS A 249 -14.93 22.80 -62.57
N GLU A 250 -14.70 21.74 -61.78
CA GLU A 250 -15.40 20.46 -62.03
C GLU A 250 -16.27 19.91 -60.88
N ALA A 251 -16.29 20.50 -59.69
CA ALA A 251 -17.04 19.96 -58.54
C ALA A 251 -18.37 20.68 -58.24
N LYS A 252 -19.16 21.06 -59.27
CA LYS A 252 -20.45 21.77 -59.08
C LYS A 252 -21.73 21.02 -59.46
N ASP A 253 -21.64 19.80 -59.98
CA ASP A 253 -22.83 19.02 -60.33
C ASP A 253 -22.67 17.57 -59.84
N GLN A 254 -22.99 17.28 -58.58
CA GLN A 254 -23.48 15.93 -58.23
C GLN A 254 -24.20 15.75 -56.88
N ASP A 255 -24.10 16.65 -55.91
CA ASP A 255 -24.83 16.47 -54.64
C ASP A 255 -26.19 17.19 -54.60
N LYS A 256 -27.13 16.62 -55.36
CA LYS A 256 -28.57 16.86 -55.17
C LYS A 256 -29.29 15.52 -55.26
N ARG A 257 -29.35 14.80 -54.14
CA ARG A 257 -30.46 13.92 -53.69
C ARG A 257 -29.96 12.98 -52.61
N LEU A 258 -30.52 13.13 -51.41
CA LEU A 258 -30.87 12.12 -50.39
C LEU A 258 -30.76 12.74 -48.98
N GLU A 259 -31.58 13.77 -48.74
CA GLU A 259 -32.08 14.04 -47.40
C GLU A 259 -33.53 13.56 -47.40
N ASP A 260 -33.88 12.62 -46.52
CA ASP A 260 -35.14 12.70 -45.79
C ASP A 260 -35.16 11.77 -44.56
N ASN A 261 -35.50 12.41 -43.44
CA ASN A 261 -36.06 11.92 -42.18
C ASN A 261 -35.12 11.62 -40.98
N HIS A 262 -35.32 12.47 -39.96
CA HIS A 262 -34.88 12.48 -38.56
C HIS A 262 -33.53 13.13 -38.23
N LYS A 263 -33.43 14.46 -38.42
CA LYS A 263 -32.51 15.34 -37.68
C LYS A 263 -33.16 16.70 -37.37
N ASP A 264 -34.00 16.76 -36.35
CA ASP A 264 -34.35 18.01 -35.67
C ASP A 264 -34.17 17.78 -34.17
N ILE A 265 -33.03 18.27 -33.65
CA ILE A 265 -32.75 18.73 -32.27
C ILE A 265 -31.25 19.07 -32.08
N ILE A 266 -30.35 18.70 -33.00
CA ILE A 266 -28.90 19.03 -32.89
C ILE A 266 -28.41 19.80 -34.12
N LYS A 267 -29.04 20.94 -34.43
CA LYS A 267 -28.62 21.85 -35.51
C LYS A 267 -27.93 23.17 -35.08
N PRO A 268 -27.90 23.63 -33.81
CA PRO A 268 -27.18 24.86 -33.48
C PRO A 268 -25.72 24.69 -33.04
N ILE A 269 -25.18 23.47 -32.87
CA ILE A 269 -23.86 23.28 -32.25
C ILE A 269 -22.74 23.07 -33.29
N SER A 270 -23.04 22.57 -34.50
CA SER A 270 -22.03 22.31 -35.53
C SER A 270 -21.50 23.57 -36.24
N ASN A 271 -22.30 24.64 -36.32
CA ASN A 271 -21.93 25.82 -37.11
C ASN A 271 -21.16 26.89 -36.32
N ASN A 272 -21.04 26.76 -35.00
CA ASN A 272 -20.46 27.82 -34.14
C ASN A 272 -19.11 27.47 -33.51
N LEU A 273 -18.55 26.27 -33.74
CA LEU A 273 -17.27 25.90 -33.11
C LEU A 273 -16.08 25.83 -34.06
N PHE A 274 -16.16 25.30 -35.29
CA PHE A 274 -15.01 25.33 -36.23
C PHE A 274 -15.49 25.30 -37.70
N GLY A 275 -15.13 26.32 -38.48
CA GLY A 275 -15.72 26.60 -39.80
C GLY A 275 -15.15 25.79 -40.97
N ASN A 276 -15.86 25.84 -42.11
CA ASN A 276 -15.53 25.23 -43.41
C ASN A 276 -14.06 25.41 -43.87
N SER A 277 -13.32 26.38 -43.32
CA SER A 277 -11.91 26.63 -43.63
C SER A 277 -10.95 25.51 -43.23
N THR A 278 -11.26 24.72 -42.19
CA THR A 278 -10.36 23.63 -41.73
C THR A 278 -10.48 22.40 -42.62
N LEU A 279 -11.70 22.05 -43.03
CA LEU A 279 -11.98 20.94 -43.96
C LEU A 279 -11.42 21.24 -45.37
N ASP A 280 -11.61 22.47 -45.87
CA ASP A 280 -11.04 22.93 -47.14
C ASP A 280 -9.50 22.91 -47.13
N SER A 281 -8.90 23.17 -45.95
CA SER A 281 -7.44 23.12 -45.78
C SER A 281 -6.91 21.69 -45.77
N ILE A 282 -7.64 20.75 -45.16
CA ILE A 282 -7.30 19.31 -45.19
C ILE A 282 -7.33 18.79 -46.64
N ASP A 283 -8.37 19.13 -47.42
CA ASP A 283 -8.50 18.67 -48.81
C ASP A 283 -7.40 19.22 -49.72
N LYS A 284 -6.98 20.48 -49.52
CA LYS A 284 -5.84 21.06 -50.24
C LYS A 284 -4.52 20.34 -49.96
N ILE A 285 -4.29 19.90 -48.72
CA ILE A 285 -3.08 19.19 -48.35
C ILE A 285 -3.08 17.77 -48.89
N ILE A 286 -4.22 17.04 -48.79
CA ILE A 286 -4.35 15.70 -49.36
C ILE A 286 -4.00 15.72 -50.84
N ASN A 287 -4.61 16.65 -51.61
CA ASN A 287 -4.33 16.80 -53.04
C ASN A 287 -2.87 17.18 -53.32
N TYR A 288 -2.24 18.00 -52.46
CA TYR A 288 -0.84 18.39 -52.61
C TYR A 288 0.12 17.21 -52.39
N ILE A 289 -0.10 16.39 -51.36
CA ILE A 289 0.70 15.21 -51.04
C ILE A 289 0.54 14.15 -52.13
N GLU A 290 -0.69 13.89 -52.57
CA GLU A 290 -0.99 12.91 -53.64
C GLU A 290 -0.38 13.34 -54.99
N ALA A 291 -0.26 14.65 -55.26
CA ALA A 291 0.38 15.19 -56.47
C ALA A 291 1.92 15.24 -56.42
N ASN A 292 2.55 15.14 -55.24
CA ASN A 292 4.02 15.27 -55.08
C ASN A 292 4.63 14.16 -54.18
N PRO A 293 4.53 12.87 -54.56
CA PRO A 293 4.95 11.76 -53.71
C PRO A 293 6.46 11.74 -53.40
N HIS A 294 7.31 12.27 -54.28
CA HIS A 294 8.78 12.25 -54.11
C HIS A 294 9.34 13.33 -53.17
N ASN A 295 8.62 14.43 -52.93
CA ASN A 295 9.07 15.51 -52.02
C ASN A 295 8.86 15.17 -50.53
N VAL A 296 8.14 14.09 -50.23
CA VAL A 296 7.88 13.66 -48.84
C VAL A 296 9.08 12.91 -48.26
N GLU A 297 9.87 12.22 -49.10
CA GLU A 297 11.02 11.41 -48.68
C GLU A 297 12.30 12.25 -48.45
N GLU A 298 12.48 13.42 -49.08
CA GLU A 298 13.74 14.18 -49.00
C GLU A 298 13.85 15.17 -47.81
N SER A 299 12.81 15.33 -47.00
CA SER A 299 12.85 16.19 -45.79
C SER A 299 13.34 15.49 -44.52
N SER A 300 13.69 14.19 -44.61
CA SER A 300 14.01 13.35 -43.46
C SER A 300 15.49 13.42 -43.03
N THR A 301 16.00 14.60 -42.67
CA THR A 301 17.30 14.70 -41.98
C THR A 301 17.25 15.53 -40.69
N ASN A 302 17.57 14.84 -39.58
CA ASN A 302 17.99 15.29 -38.25
C ASN A 302 17.08 16.22 -37.41
N LYS A 303 16.00 16.81 -37.93
CA LYS A 303 15.01 17.56 -37.11
C LYS A 303 13.74 16.76 -36.76
N ASP A 304 13.42 15.73 -37.54
CA ASP A 304 12.19 14.93 -37.39
C ASP A 304 12.25 13.90 -36.23
N GLU A 305 13.43 13.55 -35.72
CA GLU A 305 13.57 12.58 -34.60
C GLU A 305 13.12 13.17 -33.25
N SER A 306 13.39 14.45 -32.98
CA SER A 306 12.98 15.09 -31.73
C SER A 306 11.47 15.39 -31.67
N GLU A 307 10.81 15.65 -32.81
CA GLU A 307 9.35 15.79 -32.90
C GLU A 307 8.63 14.44 -32.77
N LYS A 308 9.19 13.35 -33.33
CA LYS A 308 8.71 11.97 -33.08
C LYS A 308 8.80 11.60 -31.60
N GLU A 309 9.88 12.01 -30.93
CA GLU A 309 10.11 11.76 -29.51
C GLU A 309 9.17 12.59 -28.61
N ASN A 310 8.94 13.86 -28.95
CA ASN A 310 7.98 14.72 -28.25
C ASN A 310 6.52 14.26 -28.40
N ILE A 311 6.11 13.74 -29.55
CA ILE A 311 4.75 13.21 -29.75
C ILE A 311 4.60 11.82 -29.10
N LYS A 312 5.65 10.99 -29.08
CA LYS A 312 5.70 9.80 -28.21
C LYS A 312 5.50 10.18 -26.73
N ASN A 313 6.11 11.28 -26.28
CA ASN A 313 5.95 11.79 -24.92
C ASN A 313 4.54 12.35 -24.66
N GLU A 314 3.95 13.12 -25.58
CA GLU A 314 2.55 13.60 -25.48
C GLU A 314 1.52 12.45 -25.49
N ILE A 315 1.76 11.38 -26.27
CA ILE A 315 0.90 10.18 -26.28
C ILE A 315 0.99 9.44 -24.94
N ASN A 316 2.19 9.35 -24.37
CA ASN A 316 2.43 8.75 -23.05
C ASN A 316 1.80 9.56 -21.91
N GLU A 317 1.72 10.89 -22.02
CA GLU A 317 1.05 11.75 -21.03
C GLU A 317 -0.49 11.62 -21.04
N SER A 318 -1.09 11.25 -22.17
CA SER A 318 -2.56 11.11 -22.30
C SER A 318 -3.14 9.76 -21.85
N ILE A 319 -2.32 8.72 -21.63
CA ILE A 319 -2.81 7.35 -21.39
C ILE A 319 -2.46 6.77 -20.01
N THR A 320 -1.44 7.26 -19.28
CA THR A 320 -1.31 7.06 -17.82
C THR A 320 -0.11 7.80 -17.29
N GLY A 321 -0.21 8.31 -16.06
CA GLY A 321 0.92 8.76 -15.26
C GLY A 321 2.10 7.77 -15.30
N ASN A 322 3.19 8.28 -15.85
CA ASN A 322 4.58 7.84 -15.83
C ASN A 322 4.96 6.37 -16.12
N LYS A 323 5.68 6.30 -17.25
CA LYS A 323 6.78 5.40 -17.64
C LYS A 323 6.42 3.97 -17.97
N ARG A 324 6.55 3.62 -19.27
CA ARG A 324 7.32 2.43 -19.66
C ARG A 324 7.75 2.38 -21.12
N PHE A 325 8.78 1.53 -21.27
CA PHE A 325 9.51 1.07 -22.43
C PHE A 325 8.75 0.00 -23.23
N SER A 326 8.89 0.11 -24.55
CA SER A 326 9.25 -0.89 -25.58
C SER A 326 8.80 -2.37 -25.44
N VAL A 327 8.14 -2.88 -26.49
CA VAL A 327 7.69 -4.26 -26.65
C VAL A 327 8.76 -5.03 -27.43
N LYS A 328 9.01 -6.23 -26.92
CA LYS A 328 9.77 -7.33 -27.52
C LYS A 328 9.07 -7.94 -28.74
N ARG A 329 9.83 -8.80 -29.42
CA ARG A 329 9.41 -10.17 -29.84
C ARG A 329 9.35 -10.55 -31.32
N LYS A 330 9.81 -9.69 -32.23
CA LYS A 330 10.46 -10.16 -33.47
C LYS A 330 11.88 -9.67 -33.65
N ILE A 331 12.25 -8.67 -32.86
CA ILE A 331 13.63 -8.32 -32.64
C ILE A 331 14.25 -9.23 -31.57
N SER A 332 13.49 -9.96 -30.74
CA SER A 332 14.02 -10.71 -29.58
C SER A 332 15.20 -11.63 -29.89
N GLU A 333 15.25 -12.29 -31.05
CA GLU A 333 16.37 -13.18 -31.40
C GLU A 333 17.60 -12.46 -31.98
N LYS A 334 17.44 -11.21 -32.45
CA LYS A 334 18.52 -10.36 -33.00
C LYS A 334 18.97 -9.28 -32.00
N ILE A 335 18.05 -8.77 -31.19
CA ILE A 335 18.26 -7.87 -30.03
C ILE A 335 18.83 -8.63 -28.83
N GLU A 336 18.59 -9.92 -28.62
CA GLU A 336 19.34 -10.67 -27.59
C GLU A 336 20.85 -10.70 -27.88
N LYS A 337 21.24 -10.57 -29.16
CA LYS A 337 22.65 -10.41 -29.56
C LYS A 337 23.13 -8.96 -29.62
N ASP A 338 22.27 -8.01 -30.00
CA ASP A 338 22.68 -6.60 -30.23
C ASP A 338 22.32 -5.61 -29.08
N PHE A 339 21.46 -5.97 -28.12
CA PHE A 339 21.05 -5.11 -26.98
C PHE A 339 21.99 -5.22 -25.76
N HIS A 340 23.00 -6.08 -25.84
CA HIS A 340 24.12 -6.15 -24.89
C HIS A 340 25.34 -5.34 -25.29
N LYS A 341 25.15 -4.32 -26.13
CA LYS A 341 26.09 -3.21 -26.24
C LYS A 341 25.54 -2.03 -25.46
N THR A 342 26.23 -1.70 -24.35
CA THR A 342 26.15 -0.51 -23.46
C THR A 342 25.58 -0.71 -22.04
N LEU A 343 25.82 -1.85 -21.41
CA LEU A 343 26.15 -1.86 -19.99
C LEU A 343 27.31 -2.82 -19.80
N SER A 344 28.42 -2.29 -19.31
CA SER A 344 29.62 -3.08 -19.03
C SER A 344 29.59 -3.66 -17.62
N LEU A 345 30.38 -4.72 -17.39
CA LEU A 345 30.65 -5.21 -16.04
C LEU A 345 31.14 -4.08 -15.11
N GLU A 346 31.86 -3.08 -15.65
CA GLU A 346 32.32 -1.92 -14.89
C GLU A 346 31.17 -1.03 -14.42
N GLU A 347 30.14 -0.82 -15.24
CA GLU A 347 28.96 -0.04 -14.83
C GLU A 347 28.13 -0.75 -13.75
N ALA A 348 27.95 -2.06 -13.84
CA ALA A 348 27.26 -2.83 -12.79
C ALA A 348 28.03 -2.76 -11.46
N LEU A 349 29.36 -2.84 -11.51
CA LEU A 349 30.21 -2.65 -10.32
C LEU A 349 30.19 -1.21 -9.81
N ASN A 350 30.14 -0.21 -10.68
CA ASN A 350 30.04 1.20 -10.30
C ASN A 350 28.71 1.48 -9.60
N LYS A 351 27.59 0.92 -10.09
CA LYS A 351 26.29 0.99 -9.41
C LYS A 351 26.31 0.37 -8.01
N LEU A 352 26.98 -0.78 -7.85
CA LEU A 352 27.17 -1.40 -6.54
C LEU A 352 28.00 -0.51 -5.62
N ASN A 353 29.11 0.04 -6.12
CA ASN A 353 30.01 0.88 -5.34
C ASN A 353 29.40 2.24 -4.97
N SER A 354 28.47 2.76 -5.78
CA SER A 354 27.74 4.01 -5.52
C SER A 354 26.63 3.88 -4.48
N LEU A 355 26.22 2.67 -4.10
CA LEU A 355 25.26 2.50 -3.00
C LEU A 355 25.85 3.04 -1.70
N THR A 356 25.08 3.82 -0.95
CA THR A 356 25.46 4.32 0.38
C THR A 356 25.71 3.14 1.33
N GLY A 357 26.81 3.22 2.10
CA GLY A 357 27.20 2.19 3.06
C GLY A 357 27.57 0.85 2.42
N LEU A 358 27.20 -0.27 3.06
CA LEU A 358 27.40 -1.65 2.55
C LEU A 358 28.85 -2.02 2.24
N GLU A 359 29.83 -1.45 2.94
CA GLU A 359 31.25 -1.67 2.67
C GLU A 359 31.68 -3.14 2.78
N SER A 360 31.12 -3.88 3.72
CA SER A 360 31.33 -5.32 3.86
C SER A 360 30.83 -6.10 2.64
N VAL A 361 29.61 -5.79 2.18
CA VAL A 361 28.99 -6.39 1.00
C VAL A 361 29.78 -6.06 -0.27
N LYS A 362 30.13 -4.78 -0.48
CA LYS A 362 30.93 -4.34 -1.63
C LYS A 362 32.25 -5.10 -1.69
N LYS A 363 32.95 -5.26 -0.56
CA LYS A 363 34.21 -6.01 -0.48
C LYS A 363 34.03 -7.48 -0.88
N GLU A 364 33.02 -8.15 -0.35
CA GLU A 364 32.77 -9.57 -0.64
C GLU A 364 32.38 -9.80 -2.11
N VAL A 365 31.46 -8.99 -2.66
CA VAL A 365 31.08 -9.11 -4.07
C VAL A 365 32.28 -8.84 -4.99
N ASN A 366 33.09 -7.81 -4.71
CA ASN A 366 34.30 -7.54 -5.50
C ASN A 366 35.32 -8.69 -5.42
N LYS A 367 35.45 -9.35 -4.26
CA LYS A 367 36.31 -10.53 -4.09
C LYS A 367 35.83 -11.71 -4.93
N ILE A 368 34.52 -11.98 -4.94
CA ILE A 368 33.90 -13.02 -5.78
C ILE A 368 34.15 -12.73 -7.26
N VAL A 369 33.93 -11.49 -7.70
CA VAL A 369 34.16 -11.07 -9.09
C VAL A 369 35.63 -11.25 -9.50
N LYS A 370 36.58 -10.86 -8.64
CA LYS A 370 38.01 -11.08 -8.88
C LYS A 370 38.36 -12.56 -9.00
N TYR A 371 37.78 -13.40 -8.15
CA TYR A 371 37.98 -14.84 -8.20
C TYR A 371 37.45 -15.45 -9.50
N ILE A 372 36.22 -15.10 -9.91
CA ILE A 372 35.62 -15.57 -11.18
C ILE A 372 36.49 -15.14 -12.38
N LYS A 373 36.94 -13.89 -12.41
CA LYS A 373 37.85 -13.39 -13.47
C LYS A 373 39.16 -14.19 -13.52
N TYR A 374 39.76 -14.47 -12.35
CA TYR A 374 40.97 -15.29 -12.26
C TYR A 374 40.74 -16.70 -12.80
N GLU A 375 39.64 -17.37 -12.43
CA GLU A 375 39.33 -18.72 -12.90
C GLU A 375 39.12 -18.77 -14.42
N LYS A 376 38.35 -17.82 -14.98
CA LYS A 376 38.16 -17.74 -16.43
C LYS A 376 39.47 -17.51 -17.18
N ASN A 377 40.34 -16.63 -16.67
CA ASN A 377 41.64 -16.40 -17.28
C ASN A 377 42.56 -17.63 -17.19
N ARG A 378 42.62 -18.27 -16.01
CA ARG A 378 43.39 -19.50 -15.79
C ARG A 378 42.96 -20.61 -16.74
N ASN A 379 41.67 -20.85 -16.89
CA ASN A 379 41.16 -21.91 -17.76
C ASN A 379 41.44 -21.60 -19.24
N LYS A 380 41.29 -20.33 -19.64
CA LYS A 380 41.65 -19.86 -20.99
C LYS A 380 43.13 -20.08 -21.31
N ILE A 381 44.04 -19.79 -20.37
CA ILE A 381 45.49 -19.96 -20.55
C ILE A 381 45.88 -21.44 -20.58
N LEU A 382 45.28 -22.27 -19.72
CA LEU A 382 45.63 -23.69 -19.59
C LEU A 382 44.92 -24.60 -20.61
N GLY A 383 44.05 -24.06 -21.46
CA GLY A 383 43.32 -24.85 -22.47
C GLY A 383 42.42 -25.93 -21.88
N LEU A 384 41.98 -25.79 -20.63
CA LEU A 384 41.14 -26.76 -19.95
C LEU A 384 39.71 -26.65 -20.49
N SER A 385 39.24 -27.68 -21.21
CA SER A 385 37.88 -27.76 -21.77
C SER A 385 36.84 -28.32 -20.79
N ASN A 386 37.27 -28.98 -19.71
CA ASN A 386 36.39 -29.44 -18.65
C ASN A 386 36.17 -28.32 -17.63
N GLU A 387 35.18 -27.47 -17.92
CA GLU A 387 34.60 -26.59 -16.91
C GLU A 387 34.02 -27.48 -15.79
N SER A 388 34.66 -27.50 -14.62
CA SER A 388 33.90 -27.89 -13.43
C SER A 388 32.84 -26.81 -13.26
N ILE A 389 31.60 -27.07 -13.67
CA ILE A 389 30.51 -26.11 -13.60
C ILE A 389 30.24 -25.82 -12.12
N LYS A 390 30.86 -24.76 -11.62
CA LYS A 390 30.70 -24.30 -10.24
C LYS A 390 29.39 -23.56 -10.15
N SER A 391 28.61 -23.89 -9.15
CA SER A 391 27.42 -23.13 -8.82
C SER A 391 27.76 -22.11 -7.74
N TYR A 392 27.24 -20.91 -7.89
CA TYR A 392 27.44 -19.81 -6.96
C TYR A 392 26.10 -19.53 -6.31
N HIS A 393 25.88 -20.05 -5.11
CA HIS A 393 24.65 -19.84 -4.35
C HIS A 393 24.96 -19.06 -3.08
N PHE A 394 24.07 -18.15 -2.70
CA PHE A 394 24.30 -17.20 -1.62
C PHE A 394 23.38 -17.40 -0.43
N ALA A 395 23.88 -17.11 0.77
CA ALA A 395 23.09 -16.73 1.92
C ALA A 395 23.29 -15.23 2.19
N PHE A 396 22.20 -14.48 2.18
CA PHE A 396 22.17 -13.06 2.54
C PHE A 396 21.66 -12.92 3.97
N LEU A 397 22.54 -12.48 4.86
CA LEU A 397 22.29 -12.40 6.31
C LEU A 397 22.15 -10.92 6.71
N GLY A 398 21.07 -10.53 7.37
CA GLY A 398 20.96 -9.20 7.98
C GLY A 398 19.52 -8.75 8.22
N ASN A 399 19.35 -7.63 8.91
CA ASN A 399 18.03 -7.09 9.28
C ASN A 399 17.22 -6.57 8.09
N PRO A 400 15.89 -6.34 8.21
CA PRO A 400 15.08 -5.81 7.11
C PRO A 400 15.60 -4.46 6.61
N GLY A 401 15.43 -4.18 5.32
CA GLY A 401 15.76 -2.87 4.75
C GLY A 401 17.27 -2.57 4.64
N THR A 402 18.16 -3.56 4.81
CA THR A 402 19.60 -3.42 4.56
C THR A 402 20.00 -3.51 3.07
N GLY A 403 19.04 -3.61 2.14
CA GLY A 403 19.32 -3.61 0.69
C GLY A 403 19.59 -4.99 0.06
N LYS A 404 19.22 -6.10 0.72
CA LYS A 404 19.39 -7.48 0.22
C LYS A 404 18.86 -7.68 -1.21
N THR A 405 17.58 -7.37 -1.46
CA THR A 405 16.97 -7.52 -2.80
C THR A 405 17.64 -6.63 -3.85
N THR A 406 18.04 -5.41 -3.48
CA THR A 406 18.75 -4.47 -4.37
C THR A 406 20.10 -5.04 -4.81
N VAL A 407 20.89 -5.56 -3.85
CA VAL A 407 22.19 -6.19 -4.15
C VAL A 407 22.02 -7.49 -4.93
N ALA A 408 20.98 -8.28 -4.65
CA ALA A 408 20.69 -9.50 -5.41
C ALA A 408 20.48 -9.21 -6.90
N ARG A 409 19.75 -8.13 -7.23
CA ARG A 409 19.57 -7.68 -8.62
C ARG A 409 20.90 -7.31 -9.29
N LEU A 410 21.76 -6.56 -8.60
CA LEU A 410 23.09 -6.20 -9.11
C LEU A 410 24.01 -7.41 -9.29
N ILE A 411 23.94 -8.41 -8.40
CA ILE A 411 24.67 -9.66 -8.58
C ILE A 411 24.20 -10.39 -9.85
N GLY A 412 22.90 -10.34 -10.17
CA GLY A 412 22.35 -10.91 -11.39
C GLY A 412 22.98 -10.31 -12.64
N ASP A 413 23.03 -8.98 -12.70
CA ASP A 413 23.68 -8.23 -13.77
C ASP A 413 25.18 -8.57 -13.85
N ILE A 414 25.90 -8.54 -12.72
CA ILE A 414 27.32 -8.85 -12.65
C ILE A 414 27.61 -10.26 -13.17
N PHE A 415 26.81 -11.25 -12.75
CA PHE A 415 26.99 -12.65 -13.14
C PHE A 415 26.64 -12.89 -14.60
N TYR A 416 25.63 -12.18 -15.11
CA TYR A 416 25.33 -12.15 -16.54
C TYR A 416 26.52 -11.63 -17.35
N TYR A 417 27.09 -10.46 -16.99
CA TYR A 417 28.24 -9.88 -17.70
C TYR A 417 29.52 -10.69 -17.55
N LEU A 418 29.67 -11.39 -16.43
CA LEU A 418 30.75 -12.35 -16.26
C LEU A 418 30.54 -13.63 -17.07
N GLY A 419 29.37 -13.85 -17.69
CA GLY A 419 29.02 -15.08 -18.40
C GLY A 419 28.91 -16.28 -17.48
N ILE A 420 28.39 -16.08 -16.27
CA ILE A 420 28.01 -17.13 -15.31
C ILE A 420 26.52 -17.46 -15.46
N LEU A 421 25.69 -16.44 -15.74
CA LEU A 421 24.25 -16.56 -15.95
C LEU A 421 23.88 -16.12 -17.37
N GLU A 422 22.80 -16.68 -17.91
CA GLU A 422 22.35 -16.42 -19.29
C GLU A 422 21.50 -15.14 -19.44
N LYS A 423 20.76 -14.73 -18.40
CA LYS A 423 19.73 -13.67 -18.49
C LYS A 423 19.77 -12.62 -17.37
N GLY A 424 20.53 -12.84 -16.28
CA GLY A 424 20.70 -11.88 -15.17
C GLY A 424 19.44 -11.52 -14.36
N GLN A 425 18.27 -12.00 -14.79
CA GLN A 425 16.97 -11.74 -14.17
C GLN A 425 16.90 -12.17 -12.69
N LEU A 426 16.14 -11.42 -11.89
CA LEU A 426 15.86 -11.73 -10.49
C LEU A 426 14.41 -12.18 -10.35
N VAL A 427 14.19 -13.41 -9.90
CA VAL A 427 12.88 -13.95 -9.52
C VAL A 427 12.82 -13.99 -8.00
N GLU A 428 12.04 -13.07 -7.42
CA GLU A 428 11.80 -12.96 -5.98
C GLU A 428 10.56 -13.79 -5.61
N VAL A 429 10.69 -14.60 -4.56
CA VAL A 429 9.62 -15.43 -4.00
C VAL A 429 9.72 -15.46 -2.48
N ASP A 430 8.62 -15.72 -1.80
CA ASP A 430 8.57 -16.01 -0.38
C ASP A 430 8.02 -17.42 -0.10
N ARG A 431 7.79 -17.76 1.18
CA ARG A 431 7.22 -19.06 1.57
C ARG A 431 5.85 -19.32 0.92
N SER A 432 5.00 -18.32 0.80
CA SER A 432 3.64 -18.45 0.27
C SER A 432 3.64 -18.75 -1.24
N ASP A 433 4.68 -18.32 -1.96
CA ASP A 433 4.83 -18.58 -3.40
C ASP A 433 5.29 -20.01 -3.72
N ILE A 434 6.04 -20.64 -2.81
CA ILE A 434 6.69 -21.94 -3.07
C ILE A 434 6.17 -23.09 -2.22
N VAL A 435 5.45 -22.83 -1.13
CA VAL A 435 4.85 -23.84 -0.25
C VAL A 435 3.34 -23.86 -0.43
N GLY A 436 2.83 -25.00 -0.91
CA GLY A 436 1.40 -25.20 -1.14
C GLY A 436 0.61 -25.46 0.15
N LYS A 437 -0.71 -25.31 0.07
CA LYS A 437 -1.62 -25.62 1.20
C LYS A 437 -2.04 -27.09 1.19
N PHE A 438 -1.88 -27.77 0.05
CA PHE A 438 -2.29 -29.16 -0.15
C PHE A 438 -1.10 -30.08 -0.45
N ILE A 439 -1.25 -31.37 -0.13
CA ILE A 439 -0.22 -32.41 -0.33
C ILE A 439 0.18 -32.49 -1.81
N GLY A 440 1.49 -32.41 -2.11
CA GLY A 440 2.06 -32.53 -3.46
C GLY A 440 1.97 -31.27 -4.33
N GLU A 441 1.42 -30.17 -3.81
CA GLU A 441 1.39 -28.86 -4.47
C GLU A 441 2.73 -28.13 -4.36
N THR A 442 3.38 -28.24 -3.19
CA THR A 442 4.64 -27.56 -2.85
C THR A 442 5.76 -27.84 -3.86
N ALA A 443 6.00 -29.10 -4.23
CA ALA A 443 7.02 -29.43 -5.22
C ALA A 443 6.73 -28.80 -6.60
N LYS A 444 5.45 -28.64 -6.98
CA LYS A 444 5.06 -28.01 -8.25
C LYS A 444 5.31 -26.50 -8.22
N LEU A 445 4.90 -25.83 -7.14
CA LEU A 445 5.12 -24.39 -6.95
C LEU A 445 6.61 -24.05 -6.90
N THR A 446 7.38 -24.81 -6.12
CA THR A 446 8.83 -24.65 -6.04
C THR A 446 9.49 -24.85 -7.41
N LYS A 447 9.11 -25.88 -8.18
CA LYS A 447 9.61 -26.07 -9.56
C LYS A 447 9.23 -24.94 -10.50
N LYS A 448 8.00 -24.39 -10.37
CA LYS A 448 7.55 -23.25 -11.18
C LYS A 448 8.44 -22.04 -10.92
N ALA A 449 8.75 -21.74 -9.66
CA ALA A 449 9.66 -20.66 -9.28
C ALA A 449 11.09 -20.89 -9.82
N ILE A 450 11.62 -22.10 -9.66
CA ILE A 450 12.93 -22.51 -10.20
C ILE A 450 12.99 -22.33 -11.71
N ASN A 451 11.98 -22.82 -12.45
CA ASN A 451 11.93 -22.72 -13.90
C ASN A 451 11.86 -21.26 -14.38
N LYS A 452 11.11 -20.40 -13.67
CA LYS A 452 11.11 -18.96 -13.94
C LYS A 452 12.49 -18.34 -13.74
N ALA A 453 13.25 -18.82 -12.77
CA ALA A 453 14.58 -18.29 -12.43
C ALA A 453 15.74 -18.84 -13.28
N MET A 454 15.49 -19.79 -14.19
CA MET A 454 16.54 -20.37 -15.04
C MET A 454 17.25 -19.29 -15.87
N GLY A 455 18.58 -19.39 -15.94
CA GLY A 455 19.45 -18.37 -16.53
C GLY A 455 19.63 -17.12 -15.66
N GLY A 456 19.03 -17.05 -14.48
CA GLY A 456 19.04 -15.89 -13.58
C GLY A 456 19.21 -16.26 -12.10
N ILE A 457 18.59 -15.47 -11.23
CA ILE A 457 18.62 -15.62 -9.77
C ILE A 457 17.23 -15.99 -9.27
N LEU A 458 17.15 -17.06 -8.48
CA LEU A 458 16.03 -17.33 -7.58
C LEU A 458 16.35 -16.75 -6.20
N PHE A 459 15.66 -15.68 -5.83
CA PHE A 459 15.79 -15.02 -4.53
C PHE A 459 14.62 -15.42 -3.64
N ILE A 460 14.91 -16.08 -2.52
CA ILE A 460 13.93 -16.51 -1.55
C ILE A 460 14.05 -15.61 -0.32
N ASP A 461 13.09 -14.71 -0.14
CA ASP A 461 13.06 -13.84 1.05
C ASP A 461 12.53 -14.59 2.27
N GLU A 462 13.00 -14.19 3.45
CA GLU A 462 12.73 -14.83 4.73
C GLU A 462 12.84 -16.37 4.69
N ALA A 463 13.87 -16.90 4.04
CA ALA A 463 14.02 -18.34 3.75
C ALA A 463 14.01 -19.23 5.02
N TYR A 464 14.36 -18.69 6.19
CA TYR A 464 14.28 -19.39 7.48
C TYR A 464 12.85 -19.84 7.83
N THR A 465 11.83 -19.18 7.27
CA THR A 465 10.42 -19.57 7.44
C THR A 465 10.15 -20.95 6.85
N LEU A 466 10.89 -21.41 5.84
CA LEU A 466 10.72 -22.75 5.25
C LEU A 466 11.01 -23.88 6.24
N ALA A 467 11.84 -23.63 7.26
CA ALA A 467 12.16 -24.60 8.32
C ALA A 467 11.32 -24.45 9.59
N LYS A 468 10.51 -23.40 9.73
CA LYS A 468 9.58 -23.22 10.86
C LYS A 468 8.34 -24.10 10.64
N GLY A 469 8.49 -25.39 10.91
CA GLY A 469 7.44 -26.40 11.04
C GLY A 469 7.91 -27.39 12.10
N GLY A 470 7.36 -27.29 13.31
CA GLY A 470 7.74 -28.15 14.45
C GLY A 470 7.20 -29.56 14.27
N GLN A 471 7.50 -30.46 15.21
CA GLN A 471 7.21 -31.90 15.15
C GLN A 471 5.73 -32.27 14.89
N ASP A 472 4.78 -31.32 14.95
CA ASP A 472 3.36 -31.52 14.65
C ASP A 472 2.81 -30.61 13.52
N SER A 473 3.63 -29.83 12.80
CA SER A 473 3.18 -28.95 11.72
C SER A 473 3.87 -29.19 10.36
N ASN A 474 3.34 -30.19 9.65
CA ASN A 474 3.32 -30.46 8.20
C ASN A 474 4.65 -30.34 7.37
N ASP A 475 5.04 -31.48 6.79
CA ASP A 475 6.19 -31.78 5.91
C ASP A 475 6.43 -30.87 4.67
N TYR A 476 5.55 -29.91 4.38
CA TYR A 476 5.56 -29.15 3.12
C TYR A 476 6.79 -28.23 2.97
N GLY A 477 7.24 -27.58 4.05
CA GLY A 477 8.43 -26.72 4.00
C GLY A 477 9.71 -27.52 3.70
N LYS A 478 9.77 -28.75 4.20
CA LYS A 478 10.87 -29.69 3.92
C LYS A 478 10.85 -30.16 2.47
N GLU A 479 9.67 -30.44 1.92
CA GLU A 479 9.48 -30.81 0.50
C GLU A 479 9.97 -29.70 -0.45
N ALA A 480 9.73 -28.43 -0.12
CA ALA A 480 10.25 -27.29 -0.89
C ALA A 480 11.79 -27.25 -0.87
N ILE A 481 12.39 -27.42 0.31
CA ILE A 481 13.86 -27.45 0.47
C ILE A 481 14.47 -28.62 -0.30
N GLU A 482 13.88 -29.82 -0.23
CA GLU A 482 14.36 -30.99 -0.96
C GLU A 482 14.27 -30.79 -2.48
N THR A 483 13.17 -30.19 -2.96
CA THR A 483 13.00 -29.85 -4.38
C THR A 483 14.04 -28.84 -4.85
N LEU A 484 14.33 -27.82 -4.02
CA LEU A 484 15.36 -26.81 -4.28
C LEU A 484 16.76 -27.44 -4.34
N LEU A 485 17.11 -28.27 -3.35
CA LEU A 485 18.40 -28.96 -3.29
C LEU A 485 18.63 -29.85 -4.50
N LYS A 486 17.60 -30.56 -4.95
CA LYS A 486 17.66 -31.37 -6.17
C LYS A 486 17.92 -30.51 -7.40
N ALA A 487 17.21 -29.39 -7.54
CA ALA A 487 17.42 -28.50 -8.69
C ALA A 487 18.81 -27.84 -8.69
N MET A 488 19.36 -27.50 -7.52
CA MET A 488 20.73 -26.98 -7.37
C MET A 488 21.79 -28.03 -7.77
N GLU A 489 21.47 -29.32 -7.66
CA GLU A 489 22.34 -30.42 -8.07
C GLU A 489 22.23 -30.73 -9.56
N ASP A 490 21.00 -30.83 -10.06
CA ASP A 490 20.69 -31.25 -11.43
C ASP A 490 21.01 -30.13 -12.46
N ASN A 491 20.89 -28.86 -12.07
CA ASN A 491 21.03 -27.69 -12.96
C ASN A 491 22.19 -26.77 -12.53
N ARG A 492 23.34 -27.36 -12.20
CA ARG A 492 24.53 -26.61 -11.77
C ARG A 492 24.93 -25.58 -12.82
N GLY A 493 25.21 -24.35 -12.36
CA GLY A 493 25.60 -23.23 -13.22
C GLY A 493 24.48 -22.68 -14.13
N SER A 494 23.29 -23.29 -14.15
CA SER A 494 22.18 -22.79 -14.97
C SER A 494 21.40 -21.67 -14.28
N PHE A 495 21.47 -21.57 -12.95
CA PHE A 495 20.84 -20.50 -12.17
C PHE A 495 21.53 -20.34 -10.81
N THR A 496 21.34 -19.19 -10.18
CA THR A 496 21.84 -18.87 -8.84
C THR A 496 20.68 -18.86 -7.85
N VAL A 497 20.92 -19.32 -6.63
CA VAL A 497 19.93 -19.26 -5.54
C VAL A 497 20.48 -18.32 -4.49
N ILE A 498 19.65 -17.38 -4.02
CA ILE A 498 19.96 -16.49 -2.91
C ILE A 498 18.91 -16.71 -1.83
N LEU A 499 19.32 -17.22 -0.67
CA LEU A 499 18.46 -17.30 0.50
C LEU A 499 18.69 -16.08 1.38
N ALA A 500 17.67 -15.26 1.59
CA ALA A 500 17.74 -14.06 2.41
C ALA A 500 16.99 -14.23 3.74
N GLY A 501 17.52 -13.61 4.81
CA GLY A 501 16.82 -13.55 6.10
C GLY A 501 17.66 -13.01 7.25
N TYR A 502 17.10 -13.05 8.45
CA TYR A 502 17.79 -12.56 9.67
C TYR A 502 18.95 -13.46 10.05
N THR A 503 20.06 -12.87 10.47
CA THR A 503 21.32 -13.56 10.74
C THR A 503 21.15 -14.70 11.74
N LYS A 504 20.45 -14.48 12.86
CA LYS A 504 20.20 -15.52 13.88
C LYS A 504 19.37 -16.69 13.30
N GLU A 505 18.34 -16.40 12.53
CA GLU A 505 17.39 -17.41 12.02
C GLU A 505 17.96 -18.20 10.83
N MET A 506 18.69 -17.53 9.93
CA MET A 506 19.39 -18.18 8.83
C MET A 506 20.50 -19.12 9.32
N ASN A 507 21.24 -18.72 10.35
CA ASN A 507 22.22 -19.60 10.99
C ASN A 507 21.56 -20.86 11.59
N LYS A 508 20.35 -20.77 12.13
CA LYS A 508 19.57 -21.94 12.57
C LYS A 508 19.17 -22.80 11.37
N LEU A 509 18.67 -22.20 10.29
CA LEU A 509 18.29 -22.92 9.06
C LEU A 509 19.46 -23.74 8.50
N MET A 510 20.66 -23.14 8.39
CA MET A 510 21.84 -23.83 7.85
C MET A 510 22.33 -24.98 8.75
N LYS A 511 22.16 -24.85 10.07
CA LYS A 511 22.47 -25.94 11.03
C LYS A 511 21.49 -27.10 10.91
N LEU A 512 20.20 -26.81 10.70
CA LEU A 512 19.15 -27.82 10.58
C LEU A 512 19.22 -28.58 9.26
N ASN A 513 19.70 -27.95 8.18
CA ASN A 513 19.77 -28.56 6.85
C ASN A 513 21.21 -28.59 6.32
N PRO A 514 21.99 -29.65 6.63
CA PRO A 514 23.35 -29.82 6.10
C PRO A 514 23.42 -29.78 4.57
N GLY A 515 22.35 -30.20 3.88
CA GLY A 515 22.24 -30.13 2.42
C GLY A 515 22.31 -28.70 1.89
N LEU A 516 21.62 -27.74 2.52
CA LEU A 516 21.70 -26.31 2.16
C LEU A 516 23.08 -25.75 2.44
N LYS A 517 23.64 -26.04 3.62
CA LYS A 517 24.99 -25.63 4.01
C LYS A 517 26.08 -26.14 3.04
N SER A 518 25.88 -27.33 2.46
CA SER A 518 26.85 -27.90 1.50
C SER A 518 26.80 -27.25 0.10
N ARG A 519 25.64 -26.70 -0.31
CA ARG A 519 25.42 -26.16 -1.66
C ARG A 519 25.48 -24.64 -1.71
N ILE A 520 25.18 -23.97 -0.60
CA ILE A 520 25.35 -22.53 -0.45
C ILE A 520 26.78 -22.27 -0.01
N ASN A 521 27.58 -21.80 -0.96
CA ASN A 521 29.02 -21.66 -0.82
C ASN A 521 29.50 -20.23 -0.59
N LEU A 522 28.58 -19.26 -0.66
CA LEU A 522 28.87 -17.84 -0.45
C LEU A 522 27.93 -17.27 0.61
N GLU A 523 28.48 -16.57 1.60
CA GLU A 523 27.71 -15.87 2.62
C GLU A 523 28.04 -14.37 2.55
N VAL A 524 27.01 -13.53 2.56
CA VAL A 524 27.13 -12.08 2.51
C VAL A 524 26.37 -11.50 3.70
N ASN A 525 27.10 -10.81 4.58
CA ASN A 525 26.54 -10.15 5.75
C ASN A 525 26.19 -8.69 5.44
N PHE A 526 24.93 -8.34 5.65
CA PHE A 526 24.37 -7.00 5.51
C PHE A 526 24.22 -6.39 6.89
N GLU A 527 25.17 -5.53 7.23
CA GLU A 527 25.18 -4.78 8.49
C GLU A 527 24.09 -3.70 8.49
N ASP A 528 23.66 -3.29 9.68
CA ASP A 528 22.75 -2.16 9.84
C ASP A 528 23.45 -0.87 9.44
N TYR A 529 22.72 0.02 8.78
CA TYR A 529 23.25 1.31 8.37
C TYR A 529 23.47 2.23 9.58
N THR A 530 24.53 3.02 9.51
CA THR A 530 24.78 4.10 10.48
C THR A 530 23.74 5.21 10.35
N ASP A 531 23.63 6.07 11.36
CA ASP A 531 22.72 7.22 11.31
C ASP A 531 23.03 8.15 10.13
N GLU A 532 24.32 8.35 9.84
CA GLU A 532 24.81 9.14 8.71
C GLU A 532 24.41 8.49 7.37
N GLU A 533 24.62 7.17 7.24
CA GLU A 533 24.23 6.43 6.03
C GLU A 533 22.71 6.44 5.80
N LEU A 534 21.91 6.37 6.87
CA LEU A 534 20.45 6.44 6.77
C LEU A 534 19.95 7.83 6.42
N LEU A 535 20.64 8.87 6.90
CA LEU A 535 20.37 10.25 6.50
C LEU A 535 20.66 10.43 5.00
N ASP A 536 21.81 9.96 4.52
CA ASP A 536 22.16 9.99 3.10
C ASP A 536 21.14 9.24 2.24
N ILE A 537 20.70 8.06 2.68
CA ILE A 537 19.63 7.28 2.03
C ILE A 537 18.33 8.09 1.99
N GLY A 538 17.92 8.69 3.12
CA GLY A 538 16.72 9.52 3.21
C GLY A 538 16.77 10.76 2.31
N MET A 539 17.92 11.43 2.23
CA MET A 539 18.15 12.55 1.33
C MET A 539 18.04 12.13 -0.14
N ASN A 540 18.63 11.00 -0.52
CA ASN A 540 18.53 10.49 -1.89
C ASN A 540 17.08 10.15 -2.26
N MET A 541 16.32 9.53 -1.35
CA MET A 541 14.88 9.27 -1.55
C MET A 541 14.08 10.56 -1.70
N ALA A 542 14.32 11.56 -0.86
CA ALA A 542 13.67 12.87 -0.99
C ALA A 542 13.99 13.50 -2.36
N LYS A 543 15.26 13.44 -2.79
CA LYS A 543 15.72 14.00 -4.06
C LYS A 543 15.10 13.31 -5.28
N GLU A 544 14.91 12.00 -5.24
CA GLU A 544 14.21 11.25 -6.29
C GLU A 544 12.77 11.75 -6.49
N GLU A 545 12.11 12.13 -5.39
CA GLU A 545 10.76 12.74 -5.37
C GLU A 545 10.80 14.27 -5.55
N LYS A 546 11.95 14.85 -5.93
CA LYS A 546 12.19 16.30 -6.12
C LYS A 546 12.08 17.16 -4.85
N TYR A 547 12.34 16.58 -3.69
CA TYR A 547 12.47 17.29 -2.42
C TYR A 547 13.94 17.43 -1.98
N GLU A 548 14.25 18.53 -1.29
CA GLU A 548 15.51 18.73 -0.57
C GLU A 548 15.23 18.82 0.93
N ILE A 549 16.16 18.35 1.77
CA ILE A 549 16.01 18.40 3.24
C ILE A 549 16.96 19.48 3.77
N ASN A 550 16.41 20.54 4.37
CA ASN A 550 17.24 21.59 4.97
C ASN A 550 17.91 21.12 6.27
N GLU A 551 18.88 21.87 6.80
CA GLU A 551 19.65 21.45 7.99
C GLU A 551 18.79 21.08 9.20
N ASP A 552 17.69 21.79 9.40
CA ASP A 552 16.76 21.53 10.49
C ASP A 552 15.90 20.28 10.22
N GLY A 553 15.47 20.06 8.99
CA GLY A 553 14.87 18.81 8.54
C GLY A 553 15.79 17.61 8.75
N GLN A 554 17.10 17.76 8.52
CA GLN A 554 18.09 16.70 8.76
C GLN A 554 18.21 16.33 10.24
N LYS A 555 18.29 17.33 11.13
CA LYS A 555 18.29 17.11 12.58
C LYS A 555 17.00 16.43 13.03
N ALA A 556 15.86 16.84 12.48
CA ALA A 556 14.57 16.25 12.76
C ALA A 556 14.46 14.79 12.28
N PHE A 557 14.96 14.51 11.08
CA PHE A 557 15.07 13.16 10.53
C PHE A 557 15.88 12.25 11.45
N LEU A 558 17.09 12.68 11.86
CA LEU A 558 17.94 11.92 12.78
C LEU A 558 17.29 11.70 14.14
N LYS A 559 16.52 12.67 14.65
CA LYS A 559 15.76 12.53 15.91
C LYS A 559 14.64 11.50 15.76
N LYS A 560 13.89 11.51 14.65
CA LYS A 560 12.89 10.47 14.34
C LYS A 560 13.53 9.09 14.20
N LEU A 561 14.66 9.01 13.49
CA LEU A 561 15.40 7.76 13.30
C LEU A 561 15.83 7.13 14.64
N ASN A 562 16.34 7.96 15.56
CA ASN A 562 16.73 7.51 16.89
C ASN A 562 15.55 7.03 17.76
N ILE A 563 14.34 7.56 17.55
CA ILE A 563 13.12 7.08 18.20
C ILE A 563 12.74 5.68 17.69
N GLU A 564 12.97 5.39 16.41
CA GLU A 564 12.63 4.12 15.78
C GLU A 564 13.71 3.03 15.96
N LYS A 565 14.98 3.40 16.21
CA LYS A 565 16.08 2.48 16.58
C LYS A 565 15.94 1.92 18.00
N VAL A 566 14.91 1.11 18.24
CA VAL A 566 14.63 0.44 19.54
C VAL A 566 14.65 -1.09 19.42
N ASP A 567 14.34 -1.63 18.25
CA ASP A 567 14.16 -3.07 18.03
C ASP A 567 15.46 -3.77 17.57
N GLU A 568 15.65 -5.03 17.97
CA GLU A 568 16.78 -5.85 17.49
C GLU A 568 16.77 -6.06 15.96
N ASN A 569 15.59 -5.94 15.33
CA ASN A 569 15.37 -6.10 13.89
C ASN A 569 15.03 -4.77 13.22
N PHE A 570 15.83 -3.74 13.49
CA PHE A 570 15.61 -2.41 12.93
C PHE A 570 15.48 -2.43 11.39
N ALA A 571 14.47 -1.74 10.86
CA ALA A 571 14.09 -1.84 9.44
C ALA A 571 14.94 -0.98 8.49
N ASN A 572 16.01 -0.33 8.97
CA ASN A 572 17.03 0.32 8.14
C ASN A 572 16.45 1.27 7.09
N ALA A 573 16.78 1.11 5.80
CA ALA A 573 16.33 2.00 4.73
C ALA A 573 14.80 2.02 4.56
N ARG A 574 14.09 0.98 5.02
CA ARG A 574 12.61 0.98 5.07
C ARG A 574 12.11 1.97 6.11
N CYS A 575 12.76 2.07 7.26
CA CYS A 575 12.46 3.10 8.26
C CYS A 575 12.76 4.51 7.73
N ALA A 576 13.91 4.69 7.08
CA ALA A 576 14.28 5.97 6.44
C ALA A 576 13.21 6.40 5.41
N ARG A 577 12.77 5.49 4.54
CA ARG A 577 11.70 5.72 3.58
C ARG A 577 10.41 6.19 4.26
N ASN A 578 9.94 5.45 5.26
CA ASN A 578 8.70 5.79 5.98
C ASN A 578 8.79 7.19 6.60
N ILE A 579 9.93 7.54 7.20
CA ILE A 579 10.14 8.87 7.80
C ILE A 579 10.06 9.98 6.73
N ILE A 580 10.62 9.76 5.54
CA ILE A 580 10.54 10.72 4.41
C ILE A 580 9.12 10.81 3.84
N GLU A 581 8.47 9.68 3.59
CA GLU A 581 7.10 9.63 3.07
C GLU A 581 6.11 10.34 4.01
N ASP A 582 6.26 10.12 5.32
CA ASP A 582 5.46 10.82 6.32
C ASP A 582 5.76 12.32 6.31
N ALA A 583 7.03 12.74 6.19
CA ALA A 583 7.36 14.17 6.12
C ALA A 583 6.78 14.85 4.87
N ILE A 584 6.82 14.19 3.72
CA ILE A 584 6.19 14.68 2.48
C ILE A 584 4.67 14.81 2.66
N ARG A 585 4.04 13.83 3.32
CA ARG A 585 2.59 13.86 3.60
C ARG A 585 2.22 15.01 4.53
N GLU A 586 2.97 15.20 5.60
CA GLU A 586 2.74 16.28 6.58
C GLU A 586 2.92 17.66 5.96
N LYS A 587 3.94 17.82 5.09
CA LYS A 587 4.05 19.01 4.25
C LYS A 587 2.79 19.22 3.42
N ALA A 588 2.35 18.21 2.67
CA ALA A 588 1.16 18.32 1.82
C ALA A 588 -0.08 18.77 2.62
N PHE A 589 -0.25 18.31 3.85
CA PHE A 589 -1.32 18.80 4.74
C PHE A 589 -1.13 20.25 5.22
N ARG A 590 0.12 20.66 5.49
CA ARG A 590 0.44 22.00 6.04
C ARG A 590 0.30 23.13 5.01
N ILE A 591 0.63 22.85 3.75
CA ILE A 591 0.70 23.85 2.67
C ILE A 591 -0.24 23.57 1.47
N GLY A 592 -0.96 22.45 1.44
CA GLY A 592 -1.77 22.03 0.29
C GLY A 592 -2.86 23.03 -0.15
N ASP A 593 -3.39 23.84 0.77
CA ASP A 593 -4.40 24.87 0.50
C ASP A 593 -3.79 26.28 0.32
N LYS A 594 -2.46 26.40 0.25
CA LYS A 594 -1.75 27.69 0.23
C LYS A 594 -0.94 27.87 -1.05
N ASP A 595 -0.99 29.07 -1.61
CA ASP A 595 -0.07 29.50 -2.66
C ASP A 595 1.30 29.86 -2.04
N VAL A 596 2.24 28.92 -2.10
CA VAL A 596 3.60 29.05 -1.56
C VAL A 596 4.66 28.97 -2.68
N PRO A 597 5.84 29.60 -2.50
CA PRO A 597 6.92 29.55 -3.50
C PRO A 597 7.45 28.12 -3.71
N VAL A 598 8.03 27.88 -4.90
CA VAL A 598 8.59 26.56 -5.29
C VAL A 598 9.58 26.04 -4.24
N GLU A 599 10.42 26.91 -3.69
CA GLU A 599 11.39 26.54 -2.66
C GLU A 599 10.73 25.99 -1.39
N GLU A 600 9.59 26.54 -0.97
CA GLU A 600 8.82 26.05 0.17
C GLU A 600 8.07 24.76 -0.19
N LEU A 601 7.64 24.59 -1.44
CA LEU A 601 7.06 23.33 -1.94
C LEU A 601 8.10 22.20 -1.93
N THR A 602 9.35 22.46 -2.30
CA THR A 602 10.37 21.41 -2.48
C THR A 602 11.27 21.19 -1.26
N THR A 603 11.31 22.09 -0.27
CA THR A 603 12.24 21.97 0.88
C THR A 603 11.57 21.41 2.13
N LEU A 604 11.90 20.20 2.57
CA LEU A 604 11.40 19.60 3.81
C LEU A 604 12.13 20.22 5.02
N SER A 605 11.34 20.75 5.97
CA SER A 605 11.83 21.33 7.23
C SER A 605 11.48 20.47 8.44
N ASN A 606 11.97 20.83 9.62
CA ASN A 606 11.67 20.11 10.86
C ASN A 606 10.17 20.02 11.20
N GLU A 607 9.38 21.03 10.79
CA GLU A 607 7.93 21.03 10.96
C GLU A 607 7.27 19.89 10.19
N ASP A 608 7.76 19.60 8.98
CA ASP A 608 7.26 18.52 8.14
C ASP A 608 7.59 17.15 8.75
N PHE A 609 8.70 17.04 9.48
CA PHE A 609 8.98 15.85 10.28
C PHE A 609 8.16 15.78 11.58
N CYS A 610 7.26 16.73 11.85
CA CYS A 610 6.55 16.91 13.13
C CYS A 610 7.51 16.97 14.33
N VAL A 611 8.72 17.48 14.10
CA VAL A 611 9.73 17.66 15.15
C VAL A 611 9.87 19.14 15.40
N ASP A 612 9.42 19.55 16.56
CA ASP A 612 9.75 20.88 17.05
C ASP A 612 11.22 20.87 17.54
N LEU A 613 12.08 21.60 16.82
CA LEU A 613 13.48 21.84 17.20
C LEU A 613 13.62 23.02 18.15
N SER A 614 12.60 23.88 18.26
CA SER A 614 12.59 25.05 19.16
C SER A 614 12.34 24.67 20.61
N PHE A 615 11.76 23.48 20.85
CA PHE A 615 11.48 22.94 22.18
C PHE A 615 12.62 22.05 22.69
N THR A 616 13.21 22.46 23.81
CA THR A 616 14.12 21.60 24.55
C THR A 616 13.35 20.48 25.26
N ALA A 617 14.01 19.34 25.50
CA ALA A 617 13.53 18.25 26.36
C ALA A 617 12.99 18.74 27.73
N LYS A 618 13.50 19.89 28.20
CA LYS A 618 13.17 20.51 29.47
C LYS A 618 11.80 21.22 29.45
N GLU A 619 11.50 21.97 28.40
CA GLU A 619 10.21 22.70 28.25
C GLU A 619 9.03 21.74 28.04
N ASN A 620 9.24 20.63 27.31
CA ASN A 620 8.22 19.59 27.17
C ASN A 620 7.93 18.86 28.50
N SER A 621 8.95 18.66 29.34
CA SER A 621 8.77 18.04 30.65
C SER A 621 7.94 18.93 31.59
N GLU A 622 8.19 20.25 31.58
CA GLU A 622 7.41 21.23 32.35
C GLU A 622 5.93 21.28 31.93
N TYR A 623 5.61 21.12 30.64
CA TYR A 623 4.22 21.02 30.19
C TYR A 623 3.48 19.83 30.81
N TYR A 624 4.08 18.64 30.80
CA TYR A 624 3.43 17.44 31.36
C TYR A 624 3.43 17.43 32.89
N ILE A 625 4.41 18.05 33.53
CA ILE A 625 4.39 18.32 34.98
C ILE A 625 3.22 19.26 35.31
N ASN A 626 2.99 20.30 34.49
CA ASN A 626 1.82 21.17 34.64
C ASN A 626 0.51 20.41 34.40
N GLU A 627 0.44 19.47 33.46
CA GLU A 627 -0.73 18.61 33.27
C GLU A 627 -0.97 17.68 34.48
N LEU A 628 0.09 17.17 35.11
CA LEU A 628 0.01 16.42 36.35
C LEU A 628 -0.51 17.31 37.50
N ASP A 629 -0.02 18.55 37.61
CA ASP A 629 -0.46 19.51 38.63
C ASP A 629 -1.93 19.93 38.46
N LYS A 630 -2.43 19.95 37.21
CA LYS A 630 -3.85 20.18 36.88
C LYS A 630 -4.78 19.02 37.25
N LEU A 631 -4.25 17.84 37.61
CA LEU A 631 -5.08 16.77 38.14
C LEU A 631 -5.61 17.16 39.52
N ILE A 632 -6.89 16.87 39.74
CA ILE A 632 -7.59 17.18 40.98
C ILE A 632 -7.09 16.22 42.07
N GLY A 633 -6.73 16.76 43.22
CA GLY A 633 -6.17 16.00 44.35
C GLY A 633 -4.81 15.37 44.02
N LEU A 634 -4.56 14.18 44.57
CA LEU A 634 -3.34 13.38 44.32
C LEU A 634 -2.03 14.03 44.77
N GLU A 635 -2.05 14.90 45.79
CA GLU A 635 -0.85 15.63 46.23
C GLU A 635 0.31 14.70 46.60
N ASN A 636 0.03 13.61 47.32
CA ASN A 636 1.03 12.61 47.65
C ASN A 636 1.64 11.92 46.41
N VAL A 637 0.83 11.67 45.37
CA VAL A 637 1.32 11.12 44.09
C VAL A 637 2.17 12.14 43.35
N LYS A 638 1.72 13.41 43.30
CA LYS A 638 2.46 14.51 42.68
C LYS A 638 3.83 14.69 43.33
N ASP A 639 3.91 14.63 44.65
CA ASP A 639 5.16 14.74 45.39
C ASP A 639 6.13 13.61 45.08
N VAL A 640 5.65 12.35 45.07
CA VAL A 640 6.48 11.19 44.73
C VAL A 640 6.99 11.29 43.29
N VAL A 641 6.13 11.63 42.32
CA VAL A 641 6.54 11.80 40.93
C VAL A 641 7.56 12.94 40.80
N LYS A 642 7.33 14.10 41.41
CA LYS A 642 8.31 15.21 41.43
C LYS A 642 9.64 14.78 42.04
N GLY A 643 9.62 13.99 43.11
CA GLY A 643 10.81 13.38 43.70
C GLY A 643 11.61 12.55 42.70
N ILE A 644 10.93 11.63 41.99
CA ILE A 644 11.54 10.78 40.95
C ILE A 644 12.20 11.65 39.85
N LEU A 645 11.48 12.67 39.36
CA LEU A 645 11.96 13.57 38.30
C LEU A 645 13.19 14.36 38.75
N ASN A 646 13.20 14.87 39.98
CA ASN A 646 14.34 15.57 40.55
C ASN A 646 15.57 14.66 40.66
N THR A 647 15.41 13.40 41.08
CA THR A 647 16.50 12.43 41.15
C THR A 647 17.07 12.13 39.76
N LEU A 648 16.22 11.99 38.76
CA LEU A 648 16.62 11.76 37.38
C LEU A 648 17.38 12.95 36.80
N GLU A 649 16.91 14.19 37.03
CA GLU A 649 17.61 15.40 36.59
C GLU A 649 18.98 15.53 37.27
N PHE A 650 19.06 15.20 38.57
CA PHE A 650 20.32 15.21 39.31
C PHE A 650 21.33 14.19 38.76
N ASN A 651 20.89 12.96 38.45
CA ASN A 651 21.76 11.96 37.83
C ASN A 651 22.18 12.35 36.42
N HIS A 652 21.28 12.95 35.64
CA HIS A 652 21.62 13.46 34.32
C HIS A 652 22.70 14.57 34.40
N LYS A 653 22.61 15.47 35.40
CA LYS A 653 23.65 16.48 35.67
C LYS A 653 24.99 15.83 36.03
N LYS A 654 25.00 14.78 36.87
CA LYS A 654 26.22 14.02 37.20
C LYS A 654 26.85 13.37 35.97
N LYS A 655 26.07 12.71 35.11
CA LYS A 655 26.56 12.11 33.85
C LYS A 655 27.21 13.16 32.93
N LYS A 656 26.60 14.35 32.80
CA LYS A 656 27.18 15.47 32.03
C LYS A 656 28.50 15.98 32.58
N MET A 657 28.74 15.83 33.88
CA MET A 657 30.00 16.18 34.55
C MET A 657 31.03 15.03 34.51
N GLY A 658 30.76 13.94 33.77
CA GLY A 658 31.64 12.77 33.70
C GLY A 658 31.64 11.91 34.96
N ILE A 659 30.71 12.12 35.90
CA ILE A 659 30.58 11.33 37.12
C ILE A 659 29.80 10.06 36.79
N GLN A 660 30.41 8.90 37.04
CA GLN A 660 29.70 7.62 36.95
C GLN A 660 28.52 7.59 37.91
N THR A 661 27.37 7.20 37.39
CA THR A 661 26.13 7.01 38.16
C THR A 661 25.54 5.69 37.74
N GLU A 662 25.03 4.94 38.71
CA GLU A 662 24.24 3.73 38.44
C GLU A 662 22.86 4.13 37.90
N ASP A 663 22.34 3.31 37.00
CA ASP A 663 21.00 3.51 36.45
C ASP A 663 19.95 3.14 37.50
N ILE A 664 19.03 4.07 37.75
CA ILE A 664 17.94 3.87 38.72
C ILE A 664 16.85 3.04 38.04
N SER A 665 16.46 1.92 38.66
CA SER A 665 15.21 1.25 38.29
C SER A 665 14.02 2.17 38.53
N LEU A 666 13.25 2.43 37.47
CA LEU A 666 12.04 3.26 37.49
C LEU A 666 10.76 2.45 37.62
N ASN A 667 10.84 1.16 37.92
CA ASN A 667 9.66 0.33 38.11
C ASN A 667 8.88 0.76 39.37
N MET A 668 7.55 0.76 39.27
CA MET A 668 6.66 1.34 40.28
C MET A 668 5.51 0.42 40.66
N ILE A 669 4.99 0.59 41.87
CA ILE A 669 3.74 0.00 42.34
C ILE A 669 2.72 1.08 42.64
N PHE A 670 1.55 0.95 42.05
CA PHE A 670 0.43 1.87 42.23
C PHE A 670 -0.65 1.19 43.08
N THR A 671 -0.76 1.57 44.35
CA THR A 671 -1.80 1.05 45.26
C THR A 671 -2.95 2.04 45.39
N GLY A 672 -4.18 1.54 45.54
CA GLY A 672 -5.34 2.37 45.89
C GLY A 672 -6.64 1.90 45.27
N ASN A 673 -7.75 2.51 45.64
CA ASN A 673 -9.08 2.08 45.22
C ASN A 673 -9.38 2.37 43.73
N PRO A 674 -10.42 1.77 43.13
CA PRO A 674 -10.77 1.98 41.74
C PRO A 674 -11.18 3.43 41.49
N GLY A 675 -10.79 3.99 40.34
CA GLY A 675 -11.20 5.34 39.97
C GLY A 675 -10.45 6.49 40.64
N THR A 676 -9.32 6.22 41.31
CA THR A 676 -8.40 7.23 41.88
C THR A 676 -7.41 7.81 40.87
N GLY A 677 -7.40 7.33 39.61
CA GLY A 677 -6.59 7.92 38.54
C GLY A 677 -5.26 7.23 38.23
N LYS A 678 -5.00 6.03 38.79
CA LYS A 678 -3.79 5.21 38.54
C LYS A 678 -3.35 5.16 37.07
N THR A 679 -4.22 4.68 36.18
CA THR A 679 -3.96 4.58 34.73
C THR A 679 -3.69 5.93 34.08
N THR A 680 -4.36 7.00 34.55
CA THR A 680 -4.16 8.36 34.02
C THR A 680 -2.78 8.90 34.37
N VAL A 681 -2.35 8.72 35.63
CA VAL A 681 -1.01 9.13 36.08
C VAL A 681 0.08 8.30 35.40
N ALA A 682 -0.08 6.98 35.27
CA ALA A 682 0.88 6.12 34.56
C ALA A 682 1.12 6.61 33.12
N ARG A 683 0.05 6.95 32.40
CA ARG A 683 0.13 7.46 31.03
C ARG A 683 0.82 8.84 30.96
N LEU A 684 0.67 9.69 31.98
CA LEU A 684 1.41 10.96 32.07
C LEU A 684 2.90 10.74 32.37
N ILE A 685 3.23 9.83 33.29
CA ILE A 685 4.62 9.47 33.60
C ILE A 685 5.35 9.00 32.34
N GLY A 686 4.73 8.16 31.52
CA GLY A 686 5.34 7.69 30.26
C GLY A 686 5.70 8.85 29.33
N LYS A 687 4.81 9.84 29.21
CA LYS A 687 5.07 11.06 28.44
C LYS A 687 6.18 11.90 29.06
N ILE A 688 6.20 12.07 30.38
CA ILE A 688 7.25 12.84 31.07
C ILE A 688 8.62 12.18 30.85
N LEU A 689 8.74 10.88 31.12
CA LEU A 689 9.99 10.13 30.98
C LEU A 689 10.50 10.12 29.53
N LYS A 690 9.60 10.13 28.54
CA LYS A 690 9.97 10.31 27.13
C LYS A 690 10.63 11.65 26.87
N ASN A 691 10.00 12.72 27.35
CA ASN A 691 10.51 14.06 27.11
C ASN A 691 11.83 14.33 27.85
N MET A 692 12.06 13.65 28.96
CA MET A 692 13.36 13.67 29.65
C MET A 692 14.44 12.83 28.95
N GLY A 693 14.11 12.13 27.87
CA GLY A 693 15.04 11.27 27.13
C GLY A 693 15.38 9.96 27.85
N ILE A 694 14.56 9.56 28.83
CA ILE A 694 14.72 8.30 29.57
C ILE A 694 14.02 7.17 28.82
N LEU A 695 12.80 7.42 28.35
CA LEU A 695 12.07 6.50 27.48
C LEU A 695 12.14 6.99 26.04
N LYS A 696 12.29 6.07 25.07
CA LYS A 696 12.35 6.46 23.66
C LYS A 696 10.96 6.84 23.09
N LYS A 697 9.90 6.12 23.48
CA LYS A 697 8.53 6.25 22.92
C LYS A 697 7.52 6.84 23.91
N GLY A 698 7.59 6.47 25.19
CA GLY A 698 6.72 6.97 26.27
C GLY A 698 5.26 6.50 26.21
N HIS A 699 4.95 5.55 25.32
CA HIS A 699 3.63 4.94 25.25
C HIS A 699 3.41 4.01 26.45
N MET A 700 2.16 3.62 26.67
CA MET A 700 1.78 2.74 27.78
C MET A 700 0.96 1.59 27.20
N ILE A 701 1.41 0.35 27.46
CA ILE A 701 0.69 -0.88 27.17
C ILE A 701 0.00 -1.34 28.45
N GLU A 702 -1.33 -1.37 28.44
CA GLU A 702 -2.15 -1.79 29.57
C GLU A 702 -2.50 -3.27 29.42
N VAL A 703 -2.20 -4.08 30.43
CA VAL A 703 -2.39 -5.52 30.44
C VAL A 703 -3.03 -6.00 31.74
N THR A 704 -3.74 -7.11 31.65
CA THR A 704 -4.30 -7.85 32.78
C THR A 704 -3.71 -9.26 32.83
N ARG A 705 -4.04 -10.05 33.85
CA ARG A 705 -3.65 -11.47 33.92
C ARG A 705 -4.02 -12.26 32.67
N ALA A 706 -5.18 -12.00 32.06
CA ALA A 706 -5.64 -12.70 30.87
C ALA A 706 -4.72 -12.48 29.66
N ASP A 707 -4.03 -11.34 29.62
CA ASP A 707 -3.11 -10.96 28.54
C ASP A 707 -1.73 -11.57 28.72
N LEU A 708 -1.31 -11.83 29.95
CA LEU A 708 0.03 -12.35 30.25
C LEU A 708 0.06 -13.87 30.37
N VAL A 709 -0.99 -14.48 30.92
CA VAL A 709 -1.01 -15.92 31.21
C VAL A 709 -1.58 -16.72 30.03
N GLY A 710 -0.87 -17.79 29.64
CA GLY A 710 -1.27 -18.71 28.57
C GLY A 710 -2.31 -19.74 29.04
N GLN A 711 -3.03 -20.35 28.09
CA GLN A 711 -4.00 -21.41 28.38
C GLN A 711 -3.35 -22.80 28.52
N TYR A 712 -2.13 -22.96 27.99
CA TYR A 712 -1.39 -24.22 27.95
C TYR A 712 0.04 -24.05 28.50
N VAL A 713 0.61 -25.14 29.01
CA VAL A 713 1.97 -25.19 29.58
C VAL A 713 3.01 -24.69 28.56
N GLY A 714 3.93 -23.82 28.99
CA GLY A 714 5.03 -23.32 28.15
C GLY A 714 4.67 -22.17 27.21
N GLN A 715 3.41 -21.72 27.19
CA GLN A 715 2.99 -20.55 26.40
C GLN A 715 3.04 -19.24 27.19
N THR A 716 3.02 -19.30 28.53
CA THR A 716 2.93 -18.11 29.38
C THR A 716 4.15 -17.22 29.28
N ALA A 717 5.36 -17.79 29.34
CA ALA A 717 6.59 -17.02 29.16
C ALA A 717 6.61 -16.26 27.82
N ILE A 718 6.25 -16.93 26.71
CA ILE A 718 6.23 -16.34 25.36
C ILE A 718 5.21 -15.20 25.28
N LYS A 719 3.98 -15.46 25.74
CA LYS A 719 2.89 -14.47 25.71
C LYS A 719 3.19 -13.25 26.58
N THR A 720 3.82 -13.46 27.74
CA THR A 720 4.27 -12.38 28.63
C THR A 720 5.40 -11.57 27.97
N GLU A 721 6.37 -12.25 27.36
CA GLU A 721 7.49 -11.61 26.63
C GLU A 721 7.00 -10.77 25.43
N GLU A 722 6.02 -11.25 24.67
CA GLU A 722 5.41 -10.49 23.57
C GLU A 722 4.80 -9.18 24.06
N LYS A 723 4.03 -9.22 25.16
CA LYS A 723 3.45 -8.01 25.76
C LYS A 723 4.49 -7.07 26.35
N ILE A 724 5.57 -7.59 26.90
CA ILE A 724 6.70 -6.78 27.36
C ILE A 724 7.40 -6.09 26.18
N LYS A 725 7.62 -6.80 25.07
CA LYS A 725 8.21 -6.25 23.85
C LYS A 725 7.36 -5.14 23.25
N GLU A 726 6.04 -5.29 23.24
CA GLU A 726 5.11 -4.21 22.84
C GLU A 726 5.32 -2.94 23.69
N ALA A 727 5.74 -3.07 24.95
CA ALA A 727 6.00 -1.97 25.87
C ALA A 727 7.41 -1.37 25.79
N TYR A 728 8.33 -1.91 24.97
CA TYR A 728 9.70 -1.39 24.85
C TYR A 728 9.76 0.04 24.35
N GLY A 729 10.54 0.86 25.04
CA GLY A 729 10.59 2.31 24.91
C GLY A 729 9.48 3.04 25.66
N GLY A 730 8.65 2.33 26.43
CA GLY A 730 7.45 2.84 27.09
C GLY A 730 7.22 2.23 28.48
N ILE A 731 5.94 2.16 28.87
CA ILE A 731 5.48 1.60 30.15
C ILE A 731 4.66 0.33 29.90
N LEU A 732 4.97 -0.74 30.61
CA LEU A 732 4.06 -1.88 30.79
C LEU A 732 3.25 -1.66 32.07
N PHE A 733 1.96 -1.37 31.92
CA PHE A 733 1.04 -1.15 33.04
C PHE A 733 0.20 -2.42 33.27
N ILE A 734 0.42 -3.09 34.41
CA ILE A 734 -0.29 -4.31 34.78
C ILE A 734 -1.40 -3.94 35.77
N ASP A 735 -2.65 -3.93 35.32
CA ASP A 735 -3.80 -3.70 36.19
C ASP A 735 -4.17 -4.97 36.96
N GLU A 736 -4.59 -4.79 38.22
CA GLU A 736 -4.88 -5.87 39.16
C GLU A 736 -3.78 -6.94 39.24
N ALA A 737 -2.52 -6.50 39.35
CA ALA A 737 -1.33 -7.36 39.27
C ALA A 737 -1.29 -8.49 40.32
N TYR A 738 -1.90 -8.28 41.49
CA TYR A 738 -2.06 -9.30 42.53
C TYR A 738 -2.75 -10.58 42.02
N SER A 739 -3.58 -10.47 40.97
CA SER A 739 -4.25 -11.62 40.35
C SER A 739 -3.27 -12.63 39.75
N LEU A 740 -2.05 -12.24 39.38
CA LEU A 740 -1.01 -13.13 38.85
C LEU A 740 -0.57 -14.21 39.85
N ASN A 741 -0.89 -14.05 41.14
CA ASN A 741 -0.45 -14.96 42.19
C ASN A 741 -1.60 -15.74 42.87
N ASN A 742 -2.81 -15.69 42.31
CA ASN A 742 -4.03 -16.24 42.95
C ASN A 742 -4.27 -17.75 42.74
N GLY A 743 -3.41 -18.50 42.04
CA GLY A 743 -3.60 -19.93 41.80
C GLY A 743 -2.67 -20.86 42.59
N GLY A 744 -3.07 -22.14 42.72
CA GLY A 744 -2.34 -23.18 43.46
C GLY A 744 -0.99 -23.57 42.86
N GLN A 745 -0.39 -24.70 43.29
CA GLN A 745 0.96 -25.12 42.85
C GLN A 745 1.16 -25.28 41.33
N ASN A 746 0.09 -25.43 40.56
CA ASN A 746 0.10 -25.54 39.09
C ASN A 746 -0.30 -24.23 38.37
N ASP A 747 -0.27 -23.07 39.05
CA ASP A 747 -0.62 -21.80 38.42
C ASP A 747 0.50 -21.24 37.54
N PHE A 748 0.20 -21.05 36.26
CA PHE A 748 1.07 -20.44 35.27
C PHE A 748 1.37 -18.95 35.54
N GLY A 749 0.64 -18.29 36.45
CA GLY A 749 0.91 -16.91 36.84
C GLY A 749 2.31 -16.68 37.43
N LYS A 750 2.90 -17.68 38.09
CA LYS A 750 4.30 -17.62 38.58
C LYS A 750 5.32 -17.56 37.45
N GLU A 751 5.04 -18.21 36.32
CA GLU A 751 5.89 -18.17 35.13
C GLU A 751 5.91 -16.76 34.53
N ALA A 752 4.75 -16.09 34.47
CA ALA A 752 4.66 -14.70 34.04
C ALA A 752 5.45 -13.75 34.96
N ILE A 753 5.36 -13.94 36.29
CA ILE A 753 6.15 -13.18 37.28
C ILE A 753 7.66 -13.36 37.06
N ALA A 754 8.11 -14.60 36.84
CA ALA A 754 9.52 -14.89 36.59
C ALA A 754 10.03 -14.19 35.31
N THR A 755 9.24 -14.23 34.23
CA THR A 755 9.56 -13.51 32.99
C THR A 755 9.60 -12.00 33.21
N LEU A 756 8.63 -11.42 33.93
CA LEU A 756 8.62 -9.99 34.27
C LEU A 756 9.88 -9.57 35.02
N ILE A 757 10.27 -10.32 36.07
CA ILE A 757 11.46 -10.04 36.87
C ILE A 757 12.72 -10.05 36.00
N LYS A 758 12.84 -11.04 35.09
CA LYS A 758 13.97 -11.14 34.17
C LYS A 758 14.03 -9.94 33.23
N GLU A 759 12.92 -9.59 32.57
CA GLU A 759 12.92 -8.48 31.62
C GLU A 759 13.09 -7.11 32.28
N MET A 760 12.61 -6.95 33.52
CA MET A 760 12.88 -5.77 34.37
C MET A 760 14.36 -5.62 34.73
N GLU A 761 15.11 -6.72 34.76
CA GLU A 761 16.57 -6.72 34.99
C GLU A 761 17.33 -6.40 33.69
N ASP A 762 17.00 -7.11 32.62
CA ASP A 762 17.77 -7.10 31.37
C ASP A 762 17.53 -5.84 30.52
N ASN A 763 16.41 -5.13 30.74
CA ASN A 763 15.97 -4.01 29.87
C ASN A 763 15.65 -2.71 30.63
N ARG A 764 16.42 -2.40 31.69
CA ARG A 764 16.21 -1.22 32.56
C ARG A 764 16.24 0.13 31.84
N ASP A 765 16.95 0.21 30.72
CA ASP A 765 17.13 1.42 29.91
C ASP A 765 15.95 1.73 28.99
N LYS A 766 15.09 0.74 28.72
CA LYS A 766 14.00 0.87 27.74
C LYS A 766 12.63 0.40 28.23
N LEU A 767 12.51 -0.20 29.42
CA LEU A 767 11.23 -0.68 29.96
C LEU A 767 10.98 -0.13 31.35
N VAL A 768 9.78 0.42 31.56
CA VAL A 768 9.26 0.75 32.89
C VAL A 768 8.03 -0.10 33.16
N VAL A 769 8.07 -0.90 34.22
CA VAL A 769 6.92 -1.71 34.66
C VAL A 769 6.21 -1.00 35.79
N ILE A 770 4.90 -0.78 35.64
CA ILE A 770 4.01 -0.26 36.67
C ILE A 770 2.97 -1.33 37.01
N MET A 771 3.00 -1.84 38.24
CA MET A 771 2.00 -2.79 38.73
C MET A 771 0.96 -2.07 39.58
N ALA A 772 -0.32 -2.22 39.25
CA ALA A 772 -1.41 -1.57 39.94
C ALA A 772 -2.34 -2.57 40.66
N GLY A 773 -2.87 -2.17 41.81
CA GLY A 773 -3.82 -2.99 42.56
C GLY A 773 -4.31 -2.36 43.85
N TYR A 774 -5.05 -3.15 44.64
CA TYR A 774 -5.48 -2.78 45.98
C TYR A 774 -4.32 -2.89 46.97
N LYS A 775 -4.37 -2.09 48.04
CA LYS A 775 -3.22 -1.89 48.94
C LYS A 775 -2.78 -3.18 49.64
N ASP A 776 -3.73 -3.93 50.20
CA ASP A 776 -3.43 -5.13 50.98
C ASP A 776 -3.01 -6.28 50.06
N GLU A 777 -3.71 -6.47 48.94
CA GLU A 777 -3.46 -7.52 47.96
C GLU A 777 -2.12 -7.35 47.23
N MET A 778 -1.72 -6.11 46.95
CA MET A 778 -0.39 -5.83 46.39
C MET A 778 0.72 -6.05 47.41
N LYS A 779 0.44 -5.82 48.70
CA LYS A 779 1.41 -6.14 49.77
C LYS A 779 1.66 -7.65 49.83
N ASP A 780 0.60 -8.45 49.79
CA ASP A 780 0.70 -9.91 49.75
C ASP A 780 1.49 -10.41 48.52
N LEU A 781 1.30 -9.79 47.35
CA LEU A 781 2.06 -10.12 46.13
C LEU A 781 3.58 -9.90 46.31
N LEU A 782 3.97 -8.81 46.96
CA LEU A 782 5.38 -8.45 47.15
C LEU A 782 6.06 -9.32 48.21
N ASP A 783 5.36 -9.57 49.32
CA ASP A 783 5.87 -10.39 50.42
C ASP A 783 6.15 -11.84 49.96
N LEU A 784 5.43 -12.31 48.93
CA LEU A 784 5.57 -13.66 48.38
C LEU A 784 6.72 -13.83 47.38
N ASN A 785 7.21 -12.75 46.76
CA ASN A 785 8.26 -12.82 45.74
C ASN A 785 9.32 -11.73 46.00
N PRO A 786 10.38 -12.03 46.78
CA PRO A 786 11.43 -11.05 47.11
C PRO A 786 12.19 -10.52 45.87
N GLY A 787 12.06 -11.19 44.72
CA GLY A 787 12.63 -10.71 43.45
C GLY A 787 12.06 -9.36 42.97
N PHE A 788 10.87 -8.95 43.44
CA PHE A 788 10.30 -7.63 43.18
C PHE A 788 10.91 -6.53 44.05
N GLU A 789 11.24 -6.84 45.31
CA GLU A 789 11.72 -5.87 46.30
C GLU A 789 13.02 -5.18 45.86
N SER A 790 13.91 -5.91 45.16
CA SER A 790 15.17 -5.35 44.65
C SER A 790 15.03 -4.61 43.32
N ARG A 791 13.88 -4.71 42.63
CA ARG A 791 13.67 -4.19 41.27
C ARG A 791 12.62 -3.11 41.17
N ILE A 792 11.81 -2.93 42.22
CA ILE A 792 10.78 -1.90 42.31
C ILE A 792 11.20 -0.92 43.40
N ASN A 793 11.54 0.29 42.97
CA ASN A 793 12.05 1.31 43.88
C ASN A 793 10.97 2.27 44.37
N PHE A 794 9.81 2.32 43.70
CA PHE A 794 8.81 3.36 43.95
C PHE A 794 7.44 2.79 44.26
N ASN A 795 6.93 3.10 45.45
CA ASN A 795 5.56 2.80 45.87
C ASN A 795 4.75 4.10 45.86
N VAL A 796 3.69 4.13 45.05
CA VAL A 796 2.82 5.29 44.85
C VAL A 796 1.42 4.95 45.33
N GLU A 797 1.02 5.55 46.46
CA GLU A 797 -0.31 5.35 47.04
C GLU A 797 -1.31 6.37 46.48
N PHE A 798 -2.45 5.88 45.99
CA PHE A 798 -3.54 6.69 45.46
C PHE A 798 -4.68 6.73 46.47
N ASN A 799 -4.74 7.79 47.26
CA ASN A 799 -5.79 8.01 48.25
C ASN A 799 -7.16 8.24 47.61
N ASP A 800 -8.22 7.89 48.33
CA ASP A 800 -9.58 8.25 47.93
C ASP A 800 -9.76 9.77 47.89
N TYR A 801 -10.53 10.24 46.92
CA TYR A 801 -10.87 11.65 46.80
C TYR A 801 -11.80 12.10 47.94
N ASN A 802 -11.57 13.31 48.44
CA ASN A 802 -12.48 13.97 49.37
C ASN A 802 -13.70 14.58 48.66
N GLU A 803 -14.66 15.09 49.44
CA GLU A 803 -15.92 15.65 48.91
C GLU A 803 -15.70 16.80 47.90
N ASP A 804 -14.76 17.71 48.16
CA ASP A 804 -14.50 18.86 47.31
C ASP A 804 -13.75 18.45 46.03
N GLU A 805 -12.91 17.43 46.09
CA GLU A 805 -12.22 16.83 44.95
C GLU A 805 -13.22 16.10 44.03
N LEU A 806 -14.11 15.27 44.58
CA LEU A 806 -15.18 14.61 43.81
C LEU A 806 -16.10 15.64 43.13
N LEU A 807 -16.44 16.71 43.84
CA LEU A 807 -17.24 17.80 43.30
C LEU A 807 -16.53 18.56 42.18
N SER A 808 -15.21 18.72 42.30
CA SER A 808 -14.38 19.32 41.25
C SER A 808 -14.29 18.41 40.01
N ILE A 809 -14.23 17.09 40.19
CA ILE A 809 -14.27 16.11 39.09
C ILE A 809 -15.60 16.23 38.36
N PHE A 810 -16.72 16.33 39.08
CA PHE A 810 -18.04 16.52 38.49
C PHE A 810 -18.12 17.81 37.66
N LYS A 811 -17.63 18.93 38.20
CA LYS A 811 -17.55 20.21 37.46
C LYS A 811 -16.74 20.09 36.18
N LYS A 812 -15.63 19.33 36.20
CA LYS A 812 -14.78 19.10 35.03
C LYS A 812 -15.54 18.31 33.95
N LEU A 813 -16.36 17.33 34.33
CA LEU A 813 -17.26 16.61 33.40
C LEU A 813 -18.31 17.56 32.80
N CYS A 814 -18.97 18.38 33.62
CA CYS A 814 -19.92 19.38 33.13
C CYS A 814 -19.28 20.32 32.10
N LYS A 815 -18.10 20.88 32.41
CA LYS A 815 -17.38 21.77 31.50
C LYS A 815 -17.00 21.09 30.19
N LYS A 816 -16.54 19.84 30.25
CA LYS A 816 -16.16 19.04 29.07
C LYS A 816 -17.35 18.81 28.14
N GLU A 817 -18.51 18.46 28.69
CA GLU A 817 -19.74 18.20 27.92
C GLU A 817 -20.63 19.43 27.75
N LYS A 818 -20.14 20.63 28.12
CA LYS A 818 -20.82 21.94 27.98
C LYS A 818 -22.13 22.06 28.79
N TYR A 819 -22.27 21.30 29.88
CA TYR A 819 -23.35 21.44 30.84
C TYR A 819 -23.09 22.57 31.84
N THR A 820 -24.16 23.21 32.28
CA THR A 820 -24.15 24.18 33.39
C THR A 820 -24.98 23.64 34.55
N ILE A 821 -24.61 23.96 35.79
CA ILE A 821 -25.33 23.52 37.00
C ILE A 821 -25.93 24.72 37.72
N SER A 822 -27.20 24.60 38.12
CA SER A 822 -27.87 25.64 38.91
C SER A 822 -27.29 25.72 40.33
N HIS A 823 -27.47 26.87 41.00
CA HIS A 823 -26.94 27.07 42.35
C HIS A 823 -27.55 26.10 43.38
N ASN A 824 -28.84 25.77 43.25
CA ASN A 824 -29.52 24.82 44.14
C ASN A 824 -29.07 23.37 43.87
N ALA A 825 -28.98 22.98 42.60
CA ALA A 825 -28.46 21.67 42.19
C ALA A 825 -27.03 21.45 42.70
N TYR A 826 -26.21 22.51 42.68
CA TYR A 826 -24.85 22.44 43.18
C TYR A 826 -24.77 22.18 44.69
N LYS A 827 -25.67 22.77 45.49
CA LYS A 827 -25.75 22.52 46.94
C LYS A 827 -26.17 21.08 47.23
N GLU A 828 -27.20 20.60 46.55
CA GLU A 828 -27.68 19.22 46.71
C GLU A 828 -26.64 18.19 46.29
N LEU A 829 -25.97 18.42 45.16
CA LEU A 829 -24.87 17.56 44.71
C LEU A 829 -23.74 17.50 45.76
N LYS A 830 -23.43 18.62 46.43
CA LYS A 830 -22.42 18.63 47.49
C LYS A 830 -22.83 17.74 48.67
N GLU A 831 -24.10 17.79 49.09
CA GLU A 831 -24.60 16.92 50.17
C GLU A 831 -24.59 15.43 49.78
N VAL A 832 -24.99 15.10 48.54
CA VAL A 832 -24.93 13.72 48.02
C VAL A 832 -23.50 13.18 48.04
N LEU A 833 -22.52 13.97 47.58
CA LEU A 833 -21.12 13.57 47.57
C LEU A 833 -20.55 13.44 48.99
N LYS A 834 -20.96 14.33 49.90
CA LYS A 834 -20.57 14.27 51.31
C LYS A 834 -21.09 13.01 51.99
N GLU A 835 -22.33 12.61 51.72
CA GLU A 835 -22.90 11.36 52.21
C GLU A 835 -22.17 10.15 51.63
N ALA A 836 -21.86 10.17 50.32
CA ALA A 836 -21.09 9.11 49.67
C ALA A 836 -19.68 8.93 50.27
N VAL A 837 -18.98 10.03 50.59
CA VAL A 837 -17.67 10.00 51.24
C VAL A 837 -17.76 9.50 52.69
N LYS A 838 -18.81 9.88 53.41
CA LYS A 838 -19.04 9.41 54.79
C LYS A 838 -19.28 7.90 54.85
N ASN A 839 -19.93 7.34 53.83
CA ASN A 839 -20.27 5.92 53.73
C ASN A 839 -19.29 5.12 52.86
N LYS A 840 -18.07 5.63 52.61
CA LYS A 840 -17.08 4.94 51.77
C LYS A 840 -16.66 3.60 52.37
N ASP A 841 -16.62 2.58 51.53
CA ASP A 841 -16.07 1.28 51.86
C ASP A 841 -14.68 1.08 51.24
N LYS A 842 -14.08 -0.09 51.46
CA LYS A 842 -12.75 -0.43 50.90
C LYS A 842 -12.72 -0.52 49.36
N ASN A 843 -13.86 -0.46 48.69
CA ASN A 843 -13.99 -0.58 47.23
C ASN A 843 -14.61 0.68 46.61
N PHE A 844 -14.55 1.82 47.31
CA PHE A 844 -15.20 3.04 46.87
C PHE A 844 -14.71 3.47 45.47
N GLY A 845 -15.66 3.71 44.57
CA GLY A 845 -15.38 3.88 43.15
C GLY A 845 -14.81 5.25 42.73
N ASN A 846 -14.67 6.22 43.64
CA ASN A 846 -14.02 7.51 43.40
C ASN A 846 -14.50 8.21 42.09
N GLY A 847 -13.60 8.51 41.15
CA GLY A 847 -13.97 9.13 39.87
C GLY A 847 -14.93 8.27 39.02
N ARG A 848 -14.92 6.93 39.17
CA ARG A 848 -15.93 6.06 38.56
C ARG A 848 -17.31 6.27 39.18
N TYR A 849 -17.38 6.51 40.49
CA TYR A 849 -18.64 6.87 41.17
C TYR A 849 -19.19 8.20 40.65
N VAL A 850 -18.36 9.24 40.57
CA VAL A 850 -18.78 10.56 40.04
C VAL A 850 -19.26 10.47 38.59
N ARG A 851 -18.60 9.67 37.75
CA ARG A 851 -19.04 9.44 36.37
C ARG A 851 -20.40 8.75 36.32
N LYS A 852 -20.63 7.72 37.13
CA LYS A 852 -21.94 7.05 37.22
C LYS A 852 -23.03 8.02 37.69
N LEU A 853 -22.73 8.84 38.69
CA LEU A 853 -23.64 9.87 39.19
C LEU A 853 -23.97 10.91 38.10
N PHE A 854 -22.97 11.38 37.36
CA PHE A 854 -23.17 12.31 36.25
C PHE A 854 -24.06 11.74 35.14
N GLU A 855 -23.85 10.48 34.74
CA GLU A 855 -24.71 9.81 33.76
C GLU A 855 -26.14 9.64 34.26
N SER A 856 -26.32 9.30 35.55
CA SER A 856 -27.65 9.21 36.16
C SER A 856 -28.38 10.56 36.15
N ILE A 857 -27.67 11.65 36.44
CA ILE A 857 -28.22 13.02 36.42
C ILE A 857 -28.59 13.42 35.00
N LYS A 858 -27.77 13.09 34.00
CA LYS A 858 -28.09 13.33 32.57
C LYS A 858 -29.37 12.62 32.14
N MET A 859 -29.59 11.39 32.57
CA MET A 859 -30.82 10.65 32.23
C MET A 859 -32.07 11.31 32.83
N LYS A 860 -31.99 11.76 34.08
CA LYS A 860 -33.08 12.50 34.75
C LYS A 860 -33.34 13.84 34.06
N GLN A 861 -32.28 14.57 33.75
CA GLN A 861 -32.35 15.85 33.05
C GLN A 861 -32.96 15.70 31.66
N ALA A 862 -32.58 14.67 30.89
CA ALA A 862 -33.20 14.37 29.61
C ALA A 862 -34.70 14.09 29.75
N SER A 863 -35.10 13.34 30.78
CA SER A 863 -36.50 13.04 31.07
C SER A 863 -37.30 14.31 31.37
N ARG A 864 -36.76 15.20 32.20
CA ARG A 864 -37.36 16.52 32.53
C ARG A 864 -37.47 17.43 31.31
N VAL A 865 -36.39 17.54 30.52
CA VAL A 865 -36.37 18.40 29.32
C VAL A 865 -37.44 17.97 28.31
N ILE A 866 -37.65 16.67 28.15
CA ILE A 866 -38.69 16.12 27.28
C ILE A 866 -40.09 16.30 27.88
N SER A 867 -40.29 16.01 29.18
CA SER A 867 -41.61 16.18 29.82
C SER A 867 -42.10 17.63 29.79
N ASP A 868 -41.17 18.56 29.96
CA ASP A 868 -41.47 19.99 30.10
C ASP A 868 -41.43 20.73 28.75
N ASN A 869 -41.19 20.01 27.64
CA ASN A 869 -41.06 20.56 26.28
C ASN A 869 -40.08 21.74 26.17
N LEU A 870 -38.93 21.63 26.85
CA LEU A 870 -37.92 22.69 26.88
C LEU A 870 -37.08 22.69 25.60
N ASN A 871 -37.21 23.74 24.78
CA ASN A 871 -36.52 23.86 23.49
C ASN A 871 -35.37 24.88 23.48
N GLU A 872 -35.18 25.64 24.57
CA GLU A 872 -34.09 26.62 24.64
C GLU A 872 -32.75 25.93 24.93
N LYS A 873 -31.75 26.16 24.08
CA LYS A 873 -30.40 25.57 24.19
C LYS A 873 -29.76 25.71 25.58
N LYS A 874 -30.01 26.82 26.28
CA LYS A 874 -29.48 27.04 27.64
C LYS A 874 -30.12 26.10 28.66
N GLU A 875 -31.44 25.88 28.57
CA GLU A 875 -32.20 25.03 29.49
C GLU A 875 -31.96 23.54 29.20
N VAL A 876 -31.81 23.15 27.94
CA VAL A 876 -31.40 21.78 27.53
C VAL A 876 -30.01 21.40 28.04
N LEU A 877 -29.14 22.37 28.34
CA LEU A 877 -27.79 22.15 28.87
C LEU A 877 -27.66 22.48 30.37
N ARG A 878 -28.77 22.75 31.06
CA ARG A 878 -28.78 23.14 32.47
C ARG A 878 -29.27 22.01 33.36
N ILE A 879 -28.45 21.67 34.36
CA ILE A 879 -28.77 20.73 35.45
C ILE A 879 -29.42 21.51 36.60
N THR A 880 -30.60 21.08 37.03
CA THR A 880 -31.38 21.65 38.14
C THR A 880 -31.44 20.70 39.34
N SER A 881 -31.99 21.15 40.47
CA SER A 881 -32.12 20.36 41.71
C SER A 881 -32.89 19.05 41.47
N ASP A 882 -33.95 19.14 40.67
CA ASP A 882 -34.83 18.01 40.32
C ASP A 882 -34.08 16.91 39.56
N ASP A 883 -32.93 17.22 38.96
CA ASP A 883 -32.09 16.24 38.28
C ASP A 883 -31.14 15.50 39.24
N ILE A 884 -30.88 16.06 40.43
CA ILE A 884 -29.98 15.50 41.45
C ILE A 884 -30.74 14.54 42.36
N ILE A 885 -31.87 14.98 42.90
CA ILE A 885 -32.68 14.22 43.86
C ILE A 885 -33.87 13.59 43.11
N GLY A 886 -33.88 12.25 43.06
CA GLY A 886 -34.93 11.44 42.44
C GLY A 886 -34.71 9.96 42.66
#